data_AF-A0A9D7NB54-F1
#
_entry.id   AF-A0A9D7NB54-F1
#
_cell.length_a   1.000
_cell.length_b   1.000
_cell.length_c   1.000
_cell.angle_alpha   90.00
_cell.angle_beta   90.00
_cell.angle_gamma   90.00
#
_symmetry.space_group_name_H-M   'P 1'
#
loop_
_entity.id
_entity.type
_entity.pdbx_description
1 polymer ?
#
loop_
_entity_poly.entity_id
_entity_poly.type
_entity_poly.pdbx_seq_one_letter_code
_entity_poly.pdbx_strand_id
1 'polypeptide(L)'
;MTALALGLLAPVALTQGTTPAFATERSSILLDPVRSQDQEPSERAAVARVPVPAELERRVPRERIEELLDLPMVRSSQDRARQKATLVRLLQAGCSDGGDPPAERYSFLELALGLAEQMREPSLVREVITAMEARFAIPRASLLLSSARTIAAEQSDAAPVPATLVSLFIEAGALQLEADLAAAEQALHEAREVLSRCRGSEATRATRDVEMLASRVRERILARDRLPAAELRRAAPPPEADPARQTVRDAFRQSLRELQGQERGAWKAALDRWSDEGLATRRNSAGTRYESLRTALSIAGKLGDLRALEELLAELELQFEVDRLAIERDVLREAADSGGLGLETSTRALLALAARALPTRSPVAQQALADAEAMRTRMKQDHALSAELGEEVLAVKSLVAMLAEEEELRAALIRQPDDAASAERLGWLLCLRRERWSEGLPLLAAHASSKLKDGSSAREIARLDFVAEPSAADLRRIAAAWREHAETVGLSAVERRALLRRASERYGRIAMPTALDRLELAHLSQELAALSSADFEAATDSVPFPHLGWRFARGDRARLAGGAGTESAVQSGLRWLKEHQSEDGRWDADAFHRHCEAVPCDGDGASSHDVGLTGLALLAFLGDGHHPNRKTPYQRVVRSGVTWLVENMSEGHDDGLIGGRSNHAFMYDHAVAALALCEAYLLSQQENLRGPAQRAVNFVLRARNPYKAWRYEAPPNGENDSSITGWMVRILKTAEDAGLDVDKAAYEGARSLFDELTDSSTGRCGYINRGEPPARPTGKADKWPAANSESLTAVALLSRFFLGETPQKNPLLSAHAELMLSKLPAWKGDDVRTVDLYYWVHGASAMFLMGGKYWEKWNNAMKPTLVVAQRKDGHLAGSWDPVDPWGEDGGRIYSTAMCVLCLQVYYRYERK
;
A
#
# COMPACT_ATOMS: atom_id res chain seq x y z
N MET A 1 -30.59 -40.19 32.33
CA MET A 1 -31.29 -39.67 33.54
C MET A 1 -30.95 -38.19 33.65
N THR A 2 -31.94 -37.34 33.97
CA THR A 2 -31.85 -35.88 34.23
C THR A 2 -31.15 -34.98 33.18
N ALA A 3 -31.65 -33.84 32.74
CA ALA A 3 -32.98 -33.18 32.67
C ALA A 3 -32.72 -31.78 32.06
N LEU A 4 -33.63 -31.07 31.36
CA LEU A 4 -34.80 -31.42 30.54
C LEU A 4 -35.11 -30.15 29.70
N ALA A 5 -35.69 -30.29 28.51
CA ALA A 5 -36.10 -29.16 27.68
C ALA A 5 -37.64 -29.06 27.54
N LEU A 6 -38.11 -27.87 27.14
CA LEU A 6 -39.40 -27.54 26.50
C LEU A 6 -40.71 -27.49 27.34
N GLY A 7 -41.49 -26.42 27.06
CA GLY A 7 -42.94 -26.28 27.29
C GLY A 7 -43.35 -25.40 28.49
N LEU A 8 -44.46 -24.62 28.47
CA LEU A 8 -45.53 -24.35 27.48
C LEU A 8 -46.28 -23.03 27.82
N LEU A 9 -46.82 -22.35 26.78
CA LEU A 9 -48.06 -21.52 26.67
C LEU A 9 -48.72 -20.81 27.90
N ALA A 10 -48.85 -19.45 27.80
CA ALA A 10 -50.03 -18.53 27.99
C ALA A 10 -51.01 -18.67 29.22
N PRO A 11 -52.02 -17.77 29.50
CA PRO A 11 -52.45 -16.49 28.86
C PRO A 11 -52.88 -15.30 29.82
N VAL A 12 -53.18 -14.08 29.27
CA VAL A 12 -54.21 -13.05 29.71
C VAL A 12 -54.06 -12.37 31.12
N ALA A 13 -54.32 -11.07 31.40
CA ALA A 13 -55.14 -9.98 30.79
C ALA A 13 -54.65 -8.51 31.05
N LEU A 14 -55.02 -7.58 30.15
CA LEU A 14 -55.62 -6.20 30.29
C LEU A 14 -55.23 -5.27 31.48
N THR A 15 -55.08 -3.93 31.33
CA THR A 15 -55.93 -2.90 30.65
C THR A 15 -55.11 -1.72 30.05
N GLN A 16 -55.35 -1.32 28.79
CA GLN A 16 -56.14 -0.17 28.24
C GLN A 16 -55.51 1.24 28.23
N GLY A 17 -55.54 1.89 27.05
CA GLY A 17 -55.07 3.26 26.78
C GLY A 17 -55.13 3.67 25.28
N THR A 18 -56.34 3.76 24.73
CA THR A 18 -56.79 4.36 23.42
C THR A 18 -55.88 5.44 22.80
N THR A 19 -55.62 5.60 21.47
CA THR A 19 -56.42 5.51 20.20
C THR A 19 -55.48 5.77 18.98
N PRO A 20 -55.91 5.82 17.69
CA PRO A 20 -56.60 4.82 16.87
C PRO A 20 -55.79 4.45 15.58
N ALA A 21 -56.25 3.46 14.81
CA ALA A 21 -55.57 2.95 13.62
C ALA A 21 -56.15 3.46 12.29
N PHE A 22 -55.38 3.32 11.20
CA PHE A 22 -55.91 3.00 9.86
C PHE A 22 -54.88 2.17 9.07
N ALA A 23 -55.36 1.20 8.30
CA ALA A 23 -54.54 0.32 7.48
C ALA A 23 -55.21 0.02 6.14
N THR A 24 -54.38 -0.10 5.09
CA THR A 24 -54.55 -0.87 3.84
C THR A 24 -55.82 -0.70 2.99
N GLU A 25 -55.61 -0.36 1.71
CA GLU A 25 -55.99 -1.27 0.61
C GLU A 25 -55.10 -1.10 -0.63
N ARG A 26 -55.11 -2.10 -1.53
CA ARG A 26 -54.28 -2.18 -2.75
C ARG A 26 -55.08 -1.78 -3.99
N SER A 27 -54.40 -1.32 -5.04
CA SER A 27 -54.89 -1.48 -6.42
C SER A 27 -53.72 -1.60 -7.39
N SER A 28 -53.81 -2.54 -8.33
CA SER A 28 -52.79 -2.88 -9.34
C SER A 28 -53.46 -3.01 -10.71
N ILE A 29 -52.92 -2.36 -11.74
CA ILE A 29 -53.32 -2.58 -13.15
C ILE A 29 -52.05 -2.63 -14.03
N LEU A 30 -52.05 -3.57 -14.98
CA LEU A 30 -50.96 -3.92 -15.91
C LEU A 30 -51.49 -3.89 -17.35
N LEU A 31 -50.69 -3.37 -18.31
CA LEU A 31 -50.60 -3.76 -19.75
C LEU A 31 -51.90 -3.61 -20.61
N ASP A 32 -51.95 -3.47 -21.95
CA ASP A 32 -50.97 -3.43 -23.06
C ASP A 32 -51.62 -2.74 -24.32
N PRO A 33 -50.99 -2.66 -25.53
CA PRO A 33 -51.36 -1.69 -26.60
C PRO A 33 -52.14 -2.23 -27.82
N VAL A 34 -52.88 -1.36 -28.56
CA VAL A 34 -53.37 -1.58 -29.96
C VAL A 34 -53.45 -0.25 -30.78
N ARG A 35 -53.20 -0.33 -32.10
CA ARG A 35 -53.36 0.74 -33.12
C ARG A 35 -54.79 0.83 -33.71
N SER A 36 -55.25 2.02 -34.13
CA SER A 36 -56.02 2.19 -35.38
C SER A 36 -56.04 3.66 -35.86
N GLN A 37 -56.51 3.92 -37.09
CA GLN A 37 -56.24 5.12 -37.90
C GLN A 37 -57.37 6.19 -37.90
N ASP A 38 -57.03 7.33 -38.52
CA ASP A 38 -57.88 8.33 -39.20
C ASP A 38 -58.80 9.26 -38.38
N GLN A 39 -58.39 10.54 -38.29
CA GLN A 39 -59.15 11.69 -38.84
C GLN A 39 -58.28 12.95 -38.96
N GLU A 40 -58.55 13.78 -39.98
CA GLU A 40 -57.79 15.01 -40.29
C GLU A 40 -58.14 16.22 -39.39
N PRO A 41 -57.28 17.25 -39.31
CA PRO A 41 -57.38 18.29 -38.30
C PRO A 41 -58.20 19.52 -38.75
N SER A 42 -59.16 19.94 -37.93
CA SER A 42 -59.75 21.27 -38.03
C SER A 42 -59.99 21.92 -36.65
N GLU A 43 -59.83 23.24 -36.64
CA GLU A 43 -60.25 24.18 -35.58
C GLU A 43 -59.31 24.39 -34.37
N ARG A 44 -58.47 25.42 -34.53
CA ARG A 44 -58.14 26.46 -33.53
C ARG A 44 -58.02 26.00 -32.07
N ALA A 45 -56.78 25.83 -31.61
CA ALA A 45 -56.43 25.61 -30.21
C ALA A 45 -57.02 26.68 -29.26
N ALA A 46 -58.19 26.39 -28.70
CA ALA A 46 -58.60 26.93 -27.42
C ALA A 46 -57.64 26.37 -26.36
N VAL A 47 -56.85 27.25 -25.77
CA VAL A 47 -55.87 26.88 -24.73
C VAL A 47 -56.67 26.41 -23.52
N ALA A 48 -56.67 25.10 -23.27
CA ALA A 48 -57.27 24.55 -22.06
C ALA A 48 -56.57 25.16 -20.84
N ARG A 49 -57.36 25.67 -19.88
CA ARG A 49 -56.83 25.98 -18.55
C ARG A 49 -56.32 24.68 -17.93
N VAL A 50 -55.16 24.73 -17.27
CA VAL A 50 -54.67 23.60 -16.47
C VAL A 50 -55.76 23.23 -15.46
N PRO A 51 -56.30 22.00 -15.47
CA PRO A 51 -57.30 21.61 -14.49
C PRO A 51 -56.67 21.60 -13.10
N VAL A 52 -57.29 22.27 -12.13
CA VAL A 52 -56.95 22.11 -10.73
C VAL A 52 -57.30 20.65 -10.34
N PRO A 53 -56.38 19.86 -9.76
CA PRO A 53 -56.68 18.50 -9.31
C PRO A 53 -57.87 18.46 -8.36
N ALA A 54 -58.74 17.44 -8.47
CA ALA A 54 -59.97 17.36 -7.69
C ALA A 54 -59.74 17.25 -6.17
N GLU A 55 -58.56 16.76 -5.73
CA GLU A 55 -58.09 16.83 -4.34
C GLU A 55 -57.89 18.27 -3.84
N LEU A 56 -57.47 19.20 -4.69
CA LEU A 56 -57.14 20.59 -4.34
C LEU A 56 -58.41 21.43 -4.10
N GLU A 57 -59.46 21.24 -4.92
CA GLU A 57 -60.77 21.90 -4.74
C GLU A 57 -61.42 21.59 -3.37
N ARG A 58 -61.01 20.50 -2.70
CA ARG A 58 -61.53 20.10 -1.38
C ARG A 58 -60.75 20.66 -0.19
N ARG A 59 -59.58 21.27 -0.41
CA ARG A 59 -58.62 21.60 0.67
C ARG A 59 -58.14 23.04 0.73
N VAL A 60 -58.22 23.80 -0.37
CA VAL A 60 -57.94 25.24 -0.38
C VAL A 60 -59.14 25.96 -1.00
N PRO A 61 -59.62 27.08 -0.41
CA PRO A 61 -60.75 27.81 -0.98
C PRO A 61 -60.48 28.24 -2.42
N ARG A 62 -61.39 27.88 -3.33
CA ARG A 62 -61.29 28.13 -4.78
C ARG A 62 -60.98 29.59 -5.12
N GLU A 63 -61.58 30.52 -4.39
CA GLU A 63 -61.37 31.97 -4.50
C GLU A 63 -59.89 32.36 -4.31
N ARG A 64 -59.19 31.73 -3.36
CA ARG A 64 -57.76 31.97 -3.06
C ARG A 64 -56.84 31.43 -4.17
N ILE A 65 -57.25 30.36 -4.85
CA ILE A 65 -56.54 29.79 -6.00
C ILE A 65 -56.75 30.68 -7.23
N GLU A 66 -57.99 31.11 -7.48
CA GLU A 66 -58.34 31.96 -8.62
C GLU A 66 -57.69 33.36 -8.51
N GLU A 67 -57.52 33.93 -7.30
CA GLU A 67 -56.71 35.15 -7.07
C GLU A 67 -55.22 35.00 -7.41
N LEU A 68 -54.64 33.81 -7.25
CA LEU A 68 -53.22 33.55 -7.50
C LEU A 68 -52.91 33.15 -8.95
N LEU A 69 -53.87 32.58 -9.66
CA LEU A 69 -53.68 31.94 -10.98
C LEU A 69 -54.21 32.74 -12.19
N ASP A 70 -54.53 34.03 -12.05
CA ASP A 70 -54.92 34.89 -13.19
C ASP A 70 -53.71 35.24 -14.09
N LEU A 71 -53.26 34.22 -14.84
CA LEU A 71 -52.05 34.22 -15.66
C LEU A 71 -52.40 33.94 -17.13
N PRO A 72 -52.11 34.88 -18.06
CA PRO A 72 -52.20 34.59 -19.48
C PRO A 72 -51.11 33.61 -19.93
N MET A 73 -51.40 32.87 -20.99
CA MET A 73 -50.42 32.02 -21.67
C MET A 73 -49.22 32.86 -22.15
N VAL A 74 -47.98 32.35 -22.02
CA VAL A 74 -46.76 33.11 -22.37
C VAL A 74 -46.77 33.52 -23.85
N ARG A 75 -47.07 34.80 -24.11
CA ARG A 75 -47.08 35.39 -25.46
C ARG A 75 -46.21 36.66 -25.54
N SER A 76 -45.79 37.19 -24.39
CA SER A 76 -44.96 38.38 -24.25
C SER A 76 -43.95 38.27 -23.10
N SER A 77 -42.99 39.20 -23.06
CA SER A 77 -42.08 39.37 -21.93
C SER A 77 -42.78 39.80 -20.64
N GLN A 78 -43.93 40.49 -20.74
CA GLN A 78 -44.75 40.88 -19.60
C GLN A 78 -45.43 39.67 -18.94
N ASP A 79 -45.92 38.70 -19.73
CA ASP A 79 -46.51 37.47 -19.20
C ASP A 79 -45.47 36.66 -18.42
N ARG A 80 -44.25 36.53 -18.95
CA ARG A 80 -43.14 35.85 -18.28
C ARG A 80 -42.75 36.54 -16.97
N ALA A 81 -42.82 37.88 -16.90
CA ALA A 81 -42.59 38.63 -15.66
C ALA A 81 -43.69 38.39 -14.62
N ARG A 82 -44.97 38.34 -15.04
CA ARG A 82 -46.10 38.00 -14.16
C ARG A 82 -46.00 36.58 -13.62
N GLN A 83 -45.69 35.60 -14.46
CA GLN A 83 -45.48 34.22 -14.03
C GLN A 83 -44.33 34.09 -13.02
N LYS A 84 -43.19 34.77 -13.24
CA LYS A 84 -42.09 34.82 -12.25
C LYS A 84 -42.55 35.43 -10.91
N ALA A 85 -43.36 36.49 -10.93
CA ALA A 85 -43.90 37.09 -9.71
C ALA A 85 -44.88 36.15 -8.98
N THR A 86 -45.75 35.42 -9.69
CA THR A 86 -46.63 34.41 -9.10
C THR A 86 -45.83 33.23 -8.54
N LEU A 87 -44.81 32.74 -9.24
CA LEU A 87 -43.94 31.68 -8.76
C LEU A 87 -43.26 32.05 -7.42
N VAL A 88 -42.75 33.27 -7.32
CA VAL A 88 -42.16 33.79 -6.06
C VAL A 88 -43.19 33.84 -4.94
N ARG A 89 -44.44 34.24 -5.20
CA ARG A 89 -45.52 34.24 -4.20
C ARG A 89 -45.88 32.83 -3.74
N LEU A 90 -45.99 31.87 -4.65
CA LEU A 90 -46.27 30.46 -4.34
C LEU A 90 -45.13 29.84 -3.53
N LEU A 91 -43.87 30.11 -3.91
CA LEU A 91 -42.69 29.73 -3.13
C LEU A 91 -42.71 30.35 -1.73
N GLN A 92 -43.00 31.64 -1.58
CA GLN A 92 -43.09 32.32 -0.28
C GLN A 92 -44.19 31.72 0.60
N ALA A 93 -45.37 31.44 0.04
CA ALA A 93 -46.48 30.83 0.77
C ALA A 93 -46.13 29.40 1.24
N GLY A 94 -45.67 28.55 0.32
CA GLY A 94 -45.25 27.17 0.61
C GLY A 94 -44.02 27.05 1.52
N CYS A 95 -43.15 28.08 1.53
CA CYS A 95 -41.97 28.14 2.39
C CYS A 95 -42.22 28.77 3.76
N SER A 96 -43.38 29.37 4.00
CA SER A 96 -43.64 30.15 5.21
C SER A 96 -43.69 29.28 6.48
N ASP A 97 -43.21 29.84 7.59
CA ASP A 97 -43.37 29.29 8.95
C ASP A 97 -44.66 29.78 9.64
N GLY A 98 -45.57 30.38 8.85
CA GLY A 98 -46.87 30.85 9.32
C GLY A 98 -47.82 29.70 9.69
N GLY A 99 -48.96 30.05 10.30
CA GLY A 99 -49.94 29.09 10.83
C GLY A 99 -50.72 28.27 9.79
N ASP A 100 -50.31 28.25 8.52
CA ASP A 100 -50.98 27.50 7.47
C ASP A 100 -50.68 25.99 7.58
N PRO A 101 -51.69 25.11 7.39
CA PRO A 101 -51.52 23.66 7.46
C PRO A 101 -50.45 23.13 6.50
N PRO A 102 -49.70 22.06 6.87
CA PRO A 102 -48.69 21.46 6.00
C PRO A 102 -49.22 21.05 4.62
N ALA A 103 -50.49 20.63 4.53
CA ALA A 103 -51.13 20.27 3.26
C ALA A 103 -51.32 21.48 2.32
N GLU A 104 -51.67 22.65 2.84
CA GLU A 104 -51.81 23.87 2.02
C GLU A 104 -50.44 24.35 1.54
N ARG A 105 -49.43 24.32 2.41
CA ARG A 105 -48.03 24.63 2.05
C ARG A 105 -47.47 23.68 0.99
N TYR A 106 -47.81 22.40 1.06
CA TYR A 106 -47.48 21.44 0.01
C TYR A 106 -48.15 21.81 -1.33
N SER A 107 -49.45 22.10 -1.32
CA SER A 107 -50.19 22.50 -2.53
C SER A 107 -49.64 23.78 -3.18
N PHE A 108 -49.15 24.75 -2.40
CA PHE A 108 -48.48 25.93 -2.97
C PHE A 108 -47.17 25.58 -3.69
N LEU A 109 -46.37 24.64 -3.16
CA LEU A 109 -45.15 24.18 -3.84
C LEU A 109 -45.45 23.30 -5.06
N GLU A 110 -46.50 22.49 -5.03
CA GLU A 110 -46.97 21.71 -6.18
C GLU A 110 -47.43 22.62 -7.33
N LEU A 111 -48.20 23.67 -7.03
CA LEU A 111 -48.57 24.72 -7.99
C LEU A 111 -47.34 25.50 -8.50
N ALA A 112 -46.35 25.76 -7.64
CA ALA A 112 -45.09 26.38 -8.04
C ALA A 112 -44.30 25.48 -9.00
N LEU A 113 -44.30 24.16 -8.78
CA LEU A 113 -43.57 23.20 -9.61
C LEU A 113 -44.20 23.12 -11.01
N GLY A 114 -45.52 22.95 -11.09
CA GLY A 114 -46.24 22.96 -12.37
C GLY A 114 -46.06 24.28 -13.15
N LEU A 115 -46.02 25.42 -12.47
CA LEU A 115 -45.72 26.71 -13.10
C LEU A 115 -44.26 26.79 -13.60
N ALA A 116 -43.29 26.29 -12.84
CA ALA A 116 -41.88 26.23 -13.26
C ALA A 116 -41.65 25.28 -14.45
N GLU A 117 -42.36 24.15 -14.49
CA GLU A 117 -42.40 23.22 -15.62
C GLU A 117 -43.00 23.86 -16.87
N GLN A 118 -44.17 24.51 -16.75
CA GLN A 118 -44.83 25.24 -17.84
C GLN A 118 -43.95 26.38 -18.38
N MET A 119 -43.16 27.03 -17.52
CA MET A 119 -42.19 28.06 -17.91
C MET A 119 -40.94 27.49 -18.62
N ARG A 120 -40.69 26.17 -18.54
CA ARG A 120 -39.58 25.44 -19.17
C ARG A 120 -38.20 25.96 -18.76
N GLU A 121 -38.05 26.35 -17.50
CA GLU A 121 -36.84 26.94 -16.92
C GLU A 121 -36.23 25.99 -15.85
N PRO A 122 -35.25 25.13 -16.20
CA PRO A 122 -34.70 24.12 -15.29
C PRO A 122 -34.11 24.66 -13.98
N SER A 123 -33.72 25.93 -13.92
CA SER A 123 -33.27 26.57 -12.67
C SER A 123 -34.41 26.77 -11.68
N LEU A 124 -35.61 27.10 -12.16
CA LEU A 124 -36.79 27.31 -11.32
C LEU A 124 -37.37 25.98 -10.82
N VAL A 125 -37.34 24.94 -11.66
CA VAL A 125 -37.69 23.57 -11.27
C VAL A 125 -36.82 23.09 -10.09
N ARG A 126 -35.50 23.31 -10.15
CA ARG A 126 -34.58 23.00 -9.03
C ARG A 126 -34.90 23.77 -7.75
N GLU A 127 -35.23 25.05 -7.87
CA GLU A 127 -35.55 25.92 -6.73
C GLU A 127 -36.78 25.41 -5.98
N VAL A 128 -37.86 25.10 -6.70
CA VAL A 128 -39.08 24.52 -6.12
C VAL A 128 -38.82 23.13 -5.52
N ILE A 129 -38.13 22.24 -6.24
CA ILE A 129 -37.83 20.88 -5.74
C ILE A 129 -36.97 20.93 -4.47
N THR A 130 -36.01 21.86 -4.38
CA THR A 130 -35.20 22.06 -3.17
C THR A 130 -36.07 22.52 -1.99
N ALA A 131 -37.05 23.40 -2.24
CA ALA A 131 -38.01 23.81 -1.21
C ALA A 131 -38.93 22.67 -0.74
N MET A 132 -39.34 21.77 -1.65
CA MET A 132 -40.15 20.58 -1.34
C MET A 132 -39.35 19.52 -0.57
N GLU A 133 -38.13 19.21 -1.00
CA GLU A 133 -37.20 18.29 -0.33
C GLU A 133 -36.96 18.69 1.13
N ALA A 134 -36.64 19.97 1.35
CA ALA A 134 -36.33 20.51 2.68
C ALA A 134 -37.50 20.51 3.68
N ARG A 135 -38.75 20.37 3.21
CA ARG A 135 -39.97 20.51 4.05
C ARG A 135 -40.82 19.24 4.14
N PHE A 136 -40.80 18.40 3.11
CA PHE A 136 -41.69 17.24 2.99
C PHE A 136 -40.95 15.91 2.82
N ALA A 137 -39.62 15.90 2.89
CA ALA A 137 -38.77 14.71 2.80
C ALA A 137 -39.00 13.85 1.52
N ILE A 138 -39.42 14.50 0.43
CA ILE A 138 -39.68 13.82 -0.85
C ILE A 138 -38.36 13.60 -1.59
N PRO A 139 -38.09 12.40 -2.15
CA PRO A 139 -36.87 12.13 -2.90
C PRO A 139 -36.71 13.05 -4.12
N ARG A 140 -35.75 13.98 -4.03
CA ARG A 140 -35.43 14.96 -5.09
C ARG A 140 -35.17 14.34 -6.46
N ALA A 141 -34.50 13.20 -6.51
CA ALA A 141 -34.24 12.50 -7.78
C ALA A 141 -35.54 12.09 -8.50
N SER A 142 -36.57 11.67 -7.77
CA SER A 142 -37.87 11.30 -8.33
C SER A 142 -38.62 12.51 -8.86
N LEU A 143 -38.60 13.63 -8.13
CA LEU A 143 -39.20 14.89 -8.60
C LEU A 143 -38.48 15.43 -9.84
N LEU A 144 -37.15 15.48 -9.85
CA LEU A 144 -36.35 15.93 -11.00
C LEU A 144 -36.64 15.08 -12.25
N LEU A 145 -36.73 13.76 -12.10
CA LEU A 145 -37.03 12.84 -13.19
C LEU A 145 -38.47 13.01 -13.69
N SER A 146 -39.44 13.18 -12.79
CA SER A 146 -40.84 13.44 -13.13
C SER A 146 -40.97 14.76 -13.91
N SER A 147 -40.43 15.87 -13.40
CA SER A 147 -40.46 17.18 -14.06
C SER A 147 -39.75 17.15 -15.41
N ALA A 148 -38.61 16.47 -15.52
CA ALA A 148 -37.90 16.34 -16.79
C ALA A 148 -38.73 15.59 -17.85
N ARG A 149 -39.48 14.55 -17.45
CA ARG A 149 -40.43 13.83 -18.30
C ARG A 149 -41.63 14.70 -18.71
N THR A 150 -42.25 15.43 -17.78
CA THR A 150 -43.36 16.36 -18.08
C THR A 150 -42.94 17.38 -19.15
N ILE A 151 -41.81 18.07 -18.95
CA ILE A 151 -41.35 19.10 -19.88
C ILE A 151 -40.92 18.50 -21.23
N ALA A 152 -40.42 17.25 -21.26
CA ALA A 152 -40.07 16.54 -22.49
C ALA A 152 -41.30 16.02 -23.27
N ALA A 153 -42.40 15.69 -22.60
CA ALA A 153 -43.64 15.23 -23.22
C ALA A 153 -44.46 16.37 -23.86
N GLU A 154 -44.39 17.59 -23.30
CA GLU A 154 -45.09 18.77 -23.83
C GLU A 154 -44.38 19.46 -25.03
N GLN A 155 -43.35 18.86 -25.60
CA GLN A 155 -42.66 19.37 -26.79
C GLN A 155 -43.05 18.53 -28.01
N SER A 156 -43.62 19.19 -29.04
CA SER A 156 -43.91 18.52 -30.30
C SER A 156 -42.62 18.19 -31.05
N ASP A 157 -42.64 17.10 -31.82
CA ASP A 157 -41.47 16.58 -32.56
C ASP A 157 -40.86 17.54 -33.59
N ALA A 158 -41.51 18.69 -33.85
CA ALA A 158 -41.04 19.71 -34.79
C ALA A 158 -40.16 20.81 -34.14
N ALA A 159 -40.06 20.87 -32.81
CA ALA A 159 -39.30 21.92 -32.10
C ALA A 159 -38.01 21.36 -31.45
N PRO A 160 -36.86 22.05 -31.56
CA PRO A 160 -35.61 21.60 -30.95
C PRO A 160 -35.68 21.67 -29.43
N VAL A 161 -35.36 20.56 -28.77
CA VAL A 161 -35.33 20.47 -27.30
C VAL A 161 -34.13 21.28 -26.75
N PRO A 162 -34.31 22.12 -25.71
CA PRO A 162 -33.18 22.80 -25.07
C PRO A 162 -32.25 21.79 -24.39
N ALA A 163 -30.94 21.86 -24.66
CA ALA A 163 -29.94 21.01 -24.00
C ALA A 163 -29.90 21.19 -22.47
N THR A 164 -30.40 22.32 -21.97
CA THR A 164 -30.60 22.60 -20.54
C THR A 164 -31.57 21.61 -19.87
N LEU A 165 -32.50 21.00 -20.60
CA LEU A 165 -33.44 20.00 -20.07
C LEU A 165 -32.72 18.69 -19.69
N VAL A 166 -31.70 18.31 -20.48
CA VAL A 166 -30.84 17.14 -20.22
C VAL A 166 -30.15 17.25 -18.86
N SER A 167 -29.87 18.47 -18.38
CA SER A 167 -29.25 18.69 -17.07
C SER A 167 -30.09 18.20 -15.89
N LEU A 168 -31.42 18.09 -16.02
CA LEU A 168 -32.29 17.52 -14.98
C LEU A 168 -32.17 15.99 -14.92
N PHE A 169 -32.09 15.31 -16.08
CA PHE A 169 -31.82 13.87 -16.14
C PHE A 169 -30.42 13.52 -15.65
N ILE A 170 -29.40 14.32 -15.99
CA ILE A 170 -28.03 14.16 -15.47
C ILE A 170 -28.01 14.32 -13.95
N GLU A 171 -28.71 15.31 -13.40
CA GLU A 171 -28.79 15.52 -11.94
C GLU A 171 -29.53 14.38 -11.24
N ALA A 172 -30.66 13.92 -11.78
CA ALA A 172 -31.39 12.77 -11.25
C ALA A 172 -30.53 11.49 -11.28
N GLY A 173 -29.86 11.20 -12.40
CA GLY A 173 -28.95 10.05 -12.53
C GLY A 173 -27.73 10.15 -11.61
N ALA A 174 -27.18 11.34 -11.39
CA ALA A 174 -26.07 11.56 -10.48
C ALA A 174 -26.47 11.36 -9.01
N LEU A 175 -27.68 11.77 -8.62
CA LEU A 175 -28.23 11.50 -7.28
C LEU A 175 -28.51 10.01 -7.04
N GLN A 176 -28.91 9.27 -8.08
CA GLN A 176 -29.14 7.82 -7.98
C GLN A 176 -27.86 6.97 -8.03
N LEU A 177 -26.70 7.54 -8.36
CA LEU A 177 -25.43 6.83 -8.56
C LEU A 177 -24.96 6.00 -7.35
N GLU A 178 -25.35 6.38 -6.13
CA GLU A 178 -25.07 5.67 -4.87
C GLU A 178 -26.22 4.79 -4.38
N ALA A 179 -27.46 5.03 -4.83
CA ALA A 179 -28.68 4.49 -4.25
C ALA A 179 -29.33 3.40 -5.12
N ASP A 180 -29.49 3.67 -6.42
CA ASP A 180 -30.08 2.75 -7.39
C ASP A 180 -29.40 2.92 -8.76
N LEU A 181 -28.47 2.00 -9.05
CA LEU A 181 -27.75 1.98 -10.33
C LEU A 181 -28.66 1.73 -11.54
N ALA A 182 -29.79 1.03 -11.36
CA ALA A 182 -30.74 0.78 -12.46
C ALA A 182 -31.57 2.05 -12.75
N ALA A 183 -31.99 2.78 -11.72
CA ALA A 183 -32.62 4.09 -11.89
C ALA A 183 -31.64 5.13 -12.50
N ALA A 184 -30.36 5.09 -12.12
CA ALA A 184 -29.33 5.93 -12.73
C ALA A 184 -29.10 5.61 -14.22
N GLU A 185 -29.05 4.33 -14.59
CA GLU A 185 -28.92 3.86 -15.97
C GLU A 185 -30.16 4.22 -16.82
N GLN A 186 -31.37 4.08 -16.26
CA GLN A 186 -32.62 4.49 -16.90
C GLN A 186 -32.69 6.00 -17.14
N ALA A 187 -32.31 6.83 -16.15
CA ALA A 187 -32.26 8.28 -16.31
C ALA A 187 -31.27 8.73 -17.41
N LEU A 188 -30.14 8.02 -17.55
CA LEU A 188 -29.19 8.24 -18.64
C LEU A 188 -29.69 7.79 -20.01
N HIS A 189 -30.50 6.73 -20.07
CA HIS A 189 -31.15 6.29 -21.31
C HIS A 189 -32.12 7.37 -21.81
N GLU A 190 -33.01 7.85 -20.94
CA GLU A 190 -33.95 8.95 -21.24
C GLU A 190 -33.19 10.25 -21.60
N ALA A 191 -32.08 10.55 -20.93
CA ALA A 191 -31.20 11.68 -21.30
C ALA A 191 -30.64 11.57 -22.73
N ARG A 192 -30.27 10.35 -23.19
CA ARG A 192 -29.78 10.10 -24.55
C ARG A 192 -30.89 10.25 -25.60
N GLU A 193 -32.10 9.75 -25.32
CA GLU A 193 -33.25 9.93 -26.21
C GLU A 193 -33.58 11.42 -26.40
N VAL A 194 -33.59 12.20 -25.32
CA VAL A 194 -33.75 13.65 -25.38
C VAL A 194 -32.61 14.31 -26.16
N LEU A 195 -31.34 13.95 -25.88
CA LEU A 195 -30.18 14.49 -26.59
C LEU A 195 -30.21 14.23 -28.10
N SER A 196 -30.78 13.10 -28.55
CA SER A 196 -30.88 12.78 -29.98
C SER A 196 -31.69 13.81 -30.78
N ARG A 197 -32.56 14.57 -30.10
CA ARG A 197 -33.40 15.65 -30.65
C ARG A 197 -32.77 17.05 -30.49
N CYS A 198 -31.65 17.17 -29.79
CA CYS A 198 -30.92 18.43 -29.56
C CYS A 198 -29.92 18.72 -30.68
N ARG A 199 -29.62 20.01 -30.94
CA ARG A 199 -28.56 20.45 -31.88
C ARG A 199 -27.76 21.63 -31.31
N GLY A 200 -26.53 21.82 -31.80
CA GLY A 200 -25.65 22.93 -31.42
C GLY A 200 -24.63 22.60 -30.32
N SER A 201 -23.80 23.58 -29.96
CA SER A 201 -22.66 23.39 -29.05
C SER A 201 -23.03 22.98 -27.63
N GLU A 202 -24.22 23.37 -27.15
CA GLU A 202 -24.72 22.95 -25.83
C GLU A 202 -25.10 21.47 -25.83
N ALA A 203 -25.65 20.93 -26.93
CA ALA A 203 -25.89 19.51 -27.10
C ALA A 203 -24.57 18.73 -27.03
N THR A 204 -23.50 19.20 -27.70
CA THR A 204 -22.16 18.58 -27.63
C THR A 204 -21.59 18.55 -26.22
N ARG A 205 -21.84 19.59 -25.40
CA ARG A 205 -21.44 19.58 -23.98
C ARG A 205 -22.25 18.55 -23.20
N ALA A 206 -23.58 18.59 -23.29
CA ALA A 206 -24.46 17.67 -22.57
C ALA A 206 -24.25 16.19 -22.99
N THR A 207 -23.88 15.89 -24.24
CA THR A 207 -23.44 14.55 -24.67
C THR A 207 -22.19 14.08 -23.91
N ARG A 208 -21.19 14.95 -23.71
CA ARG A 208 -19.99 14.61 -22.92
C ARG A 208 -20.34 14.36 -21.47
N ASP A 209 -21.23 15.17 -20.90
CA ASP A 209 -21.64 15.04 -19.50
C ASP A 209 -22.45 13.75 -19.27
N VAL A 210 -23.33 13.37 -20.20
CA VAL A 210 -24.05 12.08 -20.20
C VAL A 210 -23.10 10.89 -20.36
N GLU A 211 -22.12 10.93 -21.27
CA GLU A 211 -21.16 9.82 -21.41
C GLU A 211 -20.19 9.72 -20.23
N MET A 212 -19.82 10.83 -19.61
CA MET A 212 -19.02 10.84 -18.38
C MET A 212 -19.78 10.18 -17.22
N LEU A 213 -21.06 10.52 -17.03
CA LEU A 213 -21.89 9.90 -16.00
C LEU A 213 -22.19 8.43 -16.33
N ALA A 214 -22.38 8.08 -17.60
CA ALA A 214 -22.53 6.68 -18.04
C ALA A 214 -21.26 5.85 -17.79
N SER A 215 -20.06 6.41 -17.94
CA SER A 215 -18.82 5.74 -17.55
C SER A 215 -18.83 5.41 -16.05
N ARG A 216 -19.16 6.39 -15.21
CA ARG A 216 -19.23 6.21 -13.75
C ARG A 216 -20.29 5.19 -13.31
N VAL A 217 -21.42 5.09 -14.02
CA VAL A 217 -22.43 4.04 -13.79
C VAL A 217 -21.87 2.66 -14.18
N ARG A 218 -21.25 2.52 -15.37
CA ARG A 218 -20.60 1.27 -15.80
C ARG A 218 -19.52 0.81 -14.83
N GLU A 219 -18.60 1.69 -14.43
CA GLU A 219 -17.54 1.44 -13.46
C GLU A 219 -18.09 0.89 -12.13
N ARG A 220 -19.21 1.45 -11.64
CA ARG A 220 -19.87 1.01 -10.40
C ARG A 220 -20.61 -0.30 -10.53
N ILE A 221 -21.26 -0.53 -11.67
CA ILE A 221 -21.87 -1.83 -11.99
C ILE A 221 -20.79 -2.92 -12.01
N LEU A 222 -19.66 -2.67 -12.67
CA LEU A 222 -18.52 -3.60 -12.71
C LEU A 222 -17.91 -3.80 -11.32
N ALA A 223 -17.73 -2.74 -10.53
CA ALA A 223 -17.24 -2.85 -9.15
C ALA A 223 -18.18 -3.67 -8.24
N ARG A 224 -19.50 -3.60 -8.44
CA ARG A 224 -20.50 -4.42 -7.73
C ARG A 224 -20.51 -5.88 -8.18
N ASP A 225 -20.23 -6.11 -9.46
CA ASP A 225 -20.34 -7.42 -10.10
C ASP A 225 -18.99 -8.17 -10.18
N ARG A 226 -17.89 -7.52 -9.74
CA ARG A 226 -16.61 -8.14 -9.32
C ARG A 226 -16.71 -8.68 -7.90
N LEU A 227 -16.18 -9.89 -7.68
CA LEU A 227 -15.94 -10.43 -6.35
C LEU A 227 -14.64 -9.84 -5.77
N PRO A 228 -14.54 -9.65 -4.44
CA PRO A 228 -13.28 -9.31 -3.80
C PRO A 228 -12.16 -10.30 -4.16
N ALA A 229 -10.93 -9.82 -4.28
CA ALA A 229 -9.76 -10.66 -4.57
C ALA A 229 -9.55 -11.81 -3.55
N ALA A 230 -10.11 -11.70 -2.34
CA ALA A 230 -10.10 -12.76 -1.32
C ALA A 230 -11.16 -13.86 -1.54
N GLU A 231 -12.21 -13.59 -2.33
CA GLU A 231 -13.27 -14.54 -2.69
C GLU A 231 -12.99 -15.22 -4.04
N LEU A 232 -12.17 -14.59 -4.90
CA LEU A 232 -11.64 -15.18 -6.12
C LEU A 232 -10.61 -16.27 -5.80
N ARG A 233 -11.09 -17.48 -5.48
CA ARG A 233 -10.27 -18.69 -5.59
C ARG A 233 -9.92 -18.90 -7.06
N ARG A 234 -8.63 -19.01 -7.37
CA ARG A 234 -8.15 -19.38 -8.70
C ARG A 234 -8.84 -20.67 -9.14
N ALA A 235 -9.61 -20.60 -10.21
CA ALA A 235 -10.22 -21.78 -10.81
C ALA A 235 -9.26 -22.41 -11.83
N ALA A 236 -9.28 -23.73 -11.96
CA ALA A 236 -8.68 -24.37 -13.13
C ALA A 236 -9.29 -23.77 -14.42
N PRO A 237 -8.50 -23.50 -15.47
CA PRO A 237 -9.01 -23.03 -16.75
C PRO A 237 -10.12 -23.95 -17.28
N PRO A 238 -11.31 -23.43 -17.64
CA PRO A 238 -12.40 -24.27 -18.15
C PRO A 238 -11.96 -25.00 -19.43
N PRO A 239 -12.40 -26.24 -19.66
CA PRO A 239 -11.91 -27.07 -20.76
C PRO A 239 -12.18 -26.41 -22.13
N GLU A 240 -11.35 -26.68 -23.13
CA GLU A 240 -11.48 -26.03 -24.46
C GLU A 240 -12.81 -26.32 -25.16
N ALA A 241 -13.47 -27.43 -24.82
CA ALA A 241 -14.77 -27.83 -25.33
C ALA A 241 -15.97 -27.18 -24.59
N ASP A 242 -15.72 -26.25 -23.65
CA ASP A 242 -16.77 -25.52 -22.94
C ASP A 242 -17.63 -24.68 -23.92
N PRO A 243 -18.96 -24.91 -24.02
CA PRO A 243 -19.84 -24.17 -24.93
C PRO A 243 -19.84 -22.64 -24.71
N ALA A 244 -19.58 -22.18 -23.49
CA ALA A 244 -19.49 -20.75 -23.19
C ALA A 244 -18.20 -20.14 -23.77
N ARG A 245 -17.08 -20.88 -23.75
CA ARG A 245 -15.84 -20.48 -24.43
C ARG A 245 -16.03 -20.46 -25.96
N GLN A 246 -16.71 -21.46 -26.51
CA GLN A 246 -16.97 -21.51 -27.95
C GLN A 246 -17.86 -20.35 -28.42
N THR A 247 -18.91 -20.02 -27.67
CA THR A 247 -19.77 -18.84 -27.94
C THR A 247 -18.96 -17.54 -27.98
N VAL A 248 -18.07 -17.31 -27.01
CA VAL A 248 -17.19 -16.13 -26.98
C VAL A 248 -16.23 -16.12 -28.17
N ARG A 249 -15.60 -17.26 -28.50
CA ARG A 249 -14.70 -17.39 -29.66
C ARG A 249 -15.39 -17.02 -30.97
N ASP A 250 -16.62 -17.44 -31.19
CA ASP A 250 -17.35 -17.14 -32.43
C ASP A 250 -17.81 -15.68 -32.50
N ALA A 251 -18.27 -15.10 -31.38
CA ALA A 251 -18.55 -13.68 -31.27
C ALA A 251 -17.29 -12.81 -31.48
N PHE A 252 -16.13 -13.24 -30.98
CA PHE A 252 -14.85 -12.57 -31.24
C PHE A 252 -14.43 -12.68 -32.71
N ARG A 253 -14.54 -13.86 -33.34
CA ARG A 253 -14.26 -14.05 -34.78
C ARG A 253 -15.15 -13.18 -35.67
N GLN A 254 -16.40 -12.93 -35.27
CA GLN A 254 -17.25 -11.94 -35.93
C GLN A 254 -16.73 -10.52 -35.70
N SER A 255 -16.54 -10.13 -34.43
CA SER A 255 -16.05 -8.79 -34.05
C SER A 255 -14.73 -8.44 -34.74
N LEU A 256 -13.80 -9.39 -34.87
CA LEU A 256 -12.50 -9.18 -35.54
C LEU A 256 -12.67 -8.85 -37.03
N ARG A 257 -13.65 -9.46 -37.73
CA ARG A 257 -13.96 -9.15 -39.14
C ARG A 257 -14.58 -7.77 -39.29
N GLU A 258 -15.37 -7.33 -38.32
CA GLU A 258 -15.99 -6.00 -38.30
C GLU A 258 -14.97 -4.89 -37.97
N LEU A 259 -13.98 -5.19 -37.12
CA LEU A 259 -12.89 -4.28 -36.73
C LEU A 259 -11.78 -4.12 -37.78
N GLN A 260 -11.67 -5.04 -38.75
CA GLN A 260 -10.67 -4.93 -39.81
C GLN A 260 -10.90 -3.66 -40.66
N GLY A 261 -9.88 -2.81 -40.73
CA GLY A 261 -9.94 -1.51 -41.43
C GLY A 261 -10.60 -0.37 -40.64
N GLN A 262 -11.06 -0.61 -39.40
CA GLN A 262 -11.62 0.44 -38.54
C GLN A 262 -10.56 1.26 -37.81
N GLU A 263 -10.90 2.49 -37.42
CA GLU A 263 -10.03 3.37 -36.64
C GLU A 263 -9.75 2.82 -35.23
N ARG A 264 -8.64 3.27 -34.63
CA ARG A 264 -8.17 2.87 -33.29
C ARG A 264 -9.24 3.01 -32.18
N GLY A 265 -10.17 3.95 -32.33
CA GLY A 265 -11.30 4.14 -31.40
C GLY A 265 -12.25 2.94 -31.34
N ALA A 266 -12.55 2.30 -32.47
CA ALA A 266 -13.40 1.11 -32.52
C ALA A 266 -12.72 -0.09 -31.84
N TRP A 267 -11.41 -0.24 -32.06
CA TRP A 267 -10.59 -1.24 -31.37
C TRP A 267 -10.54 -1.03 -29.86
N LYS A 268 -10.45 0.23 -29.38
CA LYS A 268 -10.48 0.52 -27.94
C LYS A 268 -11.85 0.21 -27.33
N ALA A 269 -12.94 0.61 -27.99
CA ALA A 269 -14.30 0.26 -27.55
C ALA A 269 -14.53 -1.27 -27.48
N ALA A 270 -13.94 -2.04 -28.40
CA ALA A 270 -13.96 -3.50 -28.34
C ALA A 270 -13.12 -4.05 -27.18
N LEU A 271 -11.92 -3.51 -26.92
CA LEU A 271 -11.08 -3.88 -25.78
C LEU A 271 -11.84 -3.67 -24.46
N ASP A 272 -12.45 -2.50 -24.28
CA ASP A 272 -13.17 -2.15 -23.07
C ASP A 272 -14.36 -3.11 -22.87
N ARG A 273 -15.15 -3.38 -23.91
CA ARG A 273 -16.25 -4.36 -23.87
C ARG A 273 -15.80 -5.76 -23.46
N TRP A 274 -14.76 -6.31 -24.07
CA TRP A 274 -14.30 -7.67 -23.76
C TRP A 274 -13.66 -7.76 -22.37
N SER A 275 -13.04 -6.68 -21.91
CA SER A 275 -12.55 -6.54 -20.53
C SER A 275 -13.71 -6.58 -19.54
N ASP A 276 -14.77 -5.80 -19.77
CA ASP A 276 -15.98 -5.77 -18.94
C ASP A 276 -16.67 -7.14 -18.87
N GLU A 277 -16.80 -7.84 -20.00
CA GLU A 277 -17.33 -9.21 -20.05
C GLU A 277 -16.43 -10.22 -19.28
N GLY A 278 -15.11 -10.04 -19.31
CA GLY A 278 -14.15 -10.83 -18.53
C GLY A 278 -14.21 -10.57 -17.01
N LEU A 279 -14.51 -9.33 -16.63
CA LEU A 279 -14.51 -8.82 -15.25
C LEU A 279 -15.85 -9.03 -14.51
N ALA A 280 -16.93 -9.35 -15.22
CA ALA A 280 -18.29 -9.52 -14.66
C ALA A 280 -18.48 -10.86 -13.91
N THR A 281 -17.76 -11.05 -12.81
CA THR A 281 -17.69 -12.33 -12.04
C THR A 281 -19.04 -12.90 -11.59
N ARG A 282 -20.04 -12.05 -11.32
CA ARG A 282 -21.38 -12.46 -10.90
C ARG A 282 -22.36 -12.74 -12.04
N ARG A 283 -22.12 -12.20 -13.24
CA ARG A 283 -23.03 -12.35 -14.41
C ARG A 283 -22.63 -13.49 -15.34
N ASN A 284 -21.32 -13.69 -15.51
CA ASN A 284 -20.76 -14.52 -16.56
C ASN A 284 -20.19 -15.83 -16.01
N SER A 285 -20.34 -16.92 -16.77
CA SER A 285 -19.77 -18.23 -16.41
C SER A 285 -18.24 -18.19 -16.38
N ALA A 286 -17.60 -19.17 -15.73
CA ALA A 286 -16.14 -19.27 -15.74
C ALA A 286 -15.58 -19.38 -17.17
N GLY A 287 -16.24 -20.15 -18.05
CA GLY A 287 -15.89 -20.27 -19.47
C GLY A 287 -15.99 -18.94 -20.21
N THR A 288 -17.09 -18.21 -20.03
CA THR A 288 -17.27 -16.86 -20.62
C THR A 288 -16.15 -15.92 -20.16
N ARG A 289 -15.90 -15.81 -18.85
CA ARG A 289 -14.90 -14.85 -18.32
C ARG A 289 -13.48 -15.17 -18.77
N TYR A 290 -13.09 -16.45 -18.73
CA TYR A 290 -11.78 -16.89 -19.20
C TYR A 290 -11.53 -16.49 -20.65
N GLU A 291 -12.48 -16.77 -21.54
CA GLU A 291 -12.32 -16.50 -22.96
C GLU A 291 -12.47 -15.01 -23.30
N SER A 292 -13.31 -14.25 -22.58
CA SER A 292 -13.42 -12.79 -22.75
C SER A 292 -12.14 -12.08 -22.30
N LEU A 293 -11.50 -12.48 -21.19
CA LEU A 293 -10.18 -11.96 -20.79
C LEU A 293 -9.08 -12.34 -21.80
N ARG A 294 -9.06 -13.58 -22.30
CA ARG A 294 -8.15 -14.01 -23.38
C ARG A 294 -8.36 -13.22 -24.68
N THR A 295 -9.61 -12.88 -25.00
CA THR A 295 -9.98 -12.05 -26.15
C THR A 295 -9.50 -10.61 -25.96
N ALA A 296 -9.74 -10.02 -24.80
CA ALA A 296 -9.26 -8.68 -24.45
C ALA A 296 -7.72 -8.59 -24.54
N LEU A 297 -6.99 -9.60 -24.06
CA LEU A 297 -5.53 -9.68 -24.18
C LEU A 297 -5.05 -9.65 -25.64
N SER A 298 -5.69 -10.44 -26.53
CA SER A 298 -5.39 -10.44 -27.97
C SER A 298 -5.63 -9.06 -28.60
N ILE A 299 -6.72 -8.37 -28.23
CA ILE A 299 -7.03 -7.02 -28.72
C ILE A 299 -6.02 -5.99 -28.19
N ALA A 300 -5.64 -6.06 -26.91
CA ALA A 300 -4.62 -5.18 -26.32
C ALA A 300 -3.27 -5.32 -27.03
N GLY A 301 -2.86 -6.55 -27.36
CA GLY A 301 -1.68 -6.84 -28.17
C GLY A 301 -1.75 -6.20 -29.57
N LYS A 302 -2.86 -6.37 -30.29
CA LYS A 302 -3.09 -5.75 -31.62
C LYS A 302 -3.12 -4.21 -31.57
N LEU A 303 -3.52 -3.63 -30.44
CA LEU A 303 -3.56 -2.18 -30.20
C LEU A 303 -2.21 -1.55 -29.78
N GLY A 304 -1.24 -2.40 -29.42
CA GLY A 304 0.00 -1.98 -28.77
C GLY A 304 -0.18 -1.44 -27.35
N ASP A 305 -1.29 -1.77 -26.68
CA ASP A 305 -1.62 -1.28 -25.33
C ASP A 305 -0.97 -2.18 -24.27
N LEU A 306 0.35 -2.04 -24.09
CA LEU A 306 1.15 -2.82 -23.12
C LEU A 306 0.59 -2.73 -21.70
N ARG A 307 0.03 -1.57 -21.32
CA ARG A 307 -0.55 -1.37 -20.00
C ARG A 307 -1.82 -2.20 -19.84
N ALA A 308 -2.74 -2.16 -20.80
CA ALA A 308 -3.93 -3.00 -20.76
C ALA A 308 -3.56 -4.51 -20.79
N LEU A 309 -2.51 -4.88 -21.51
CA LEU A 309 -1.98 -6.25 -21.53
C LEU A 309 -1.52 -6.68 -20.13
N GLU A 310 -0.72 -5.88 -19.42
CA GLU A 310 -0.29 -6.19 -18.05
C GLU A 310 -1.46 -6.27 -17.05
N GLU A 311 -2.39 -5.33 -17.11
CA GLU A 311 -3.59 -5.27 -16.27
C GLU A 311 -4.49 -6.51 -16.48
N LEU A 312 -4.71 -6.93 -17.73
CA LEU A 312 -5.50 -8.12 -18.07
C LEU A 312 -4.79 -9.44 -17.76
N LEU A 313 -3.46 -9.51 -17.85
CA LEU A 313 -2.70 -10.70 -17.40
C LEU A 313 -2.83 -10.90 -15.90
N ALA A 314 -2.74 -9.82 -15.11
CA ALA A 314 -2.89 -9.87 -13.67
C ALA A 314 -4.31 -10.31 -13.26
N GLU A 315 -5.34 -9.84 -13.97
CA GLU A 315 -6.72 -10.29 -13.75
C GLU A 315 -6.92 -11.78 -14.11
N LEU A 316 -6.33 -12.25 -15.21
CA LEU A 316 -6.41 -13.66 -15.61
C LEU A 316 -5.73 -14.57 -14.58
N GLU A 317 -4.57 -14.17 -14.03
CA GLU A 317 -3.91 -14.85 -12.91
C GLU A 317 -4.65 -14.73 -11.58
N LEU A 318 -5.48 -13.71 -11.39
CA LEU A 318 -6.29 -13.57 -10.18
C LEU A 318 -7.47 -14.55 -10.21
N GLN A 319 -8.14 -14.67 -11.36
CA GLN A 319 -9.32 -15.53 -11.50
C GLN A 319 -8.99 -17.00 -11.79
N PHE A 320 -7.84 -17.32 -12.43
CA PHE A 320 -7.55 -18.66 -12.94
C PHE A 320 -6.13 -19.16 -12.67
N GLU A 321 -5.97 -20.48 -12.59
CA GLU A 321 -4.67 -21.17 -12.52
C GLU A 321 -4.04 -21.26 -13.93
N VAL A 322 -3.28 -20.23 -14.32
CA VAL A 322 -2.68 -20.12 -15.66
C VAL A 322 -1.15 -20.00 -15.62
N ASP A 323 -0.47 -20.51 -16.64
CA ASP A 323 0.93 -20.15 -16.92
C ASP A 323 0.95 -18.75 -17.56
N ARG A 324 1.15 -17.73 -16.71
CA ARG A 324 1.26 -16.33 -17.14
C ARG A 324 2.37 -16.13 -18.16
N LEU A 325 3.53 -16.76 -17.99
CA LEU A 325 4.69 -16.56 -18.86
C LEU A 325 4.41 -17.09 -20.27
N ALA A 326 3.79 -18.27 -20.38
CA ALA A 326 3.38 -18.84 -21.66
C ALA A 326 2.32 -17.97 -22.36
N ILE A 327 1.33 -17.46 -21.60
CA ILE A 327 0.29 -16.58 -22.14
C ILE A 327 0.87 -15.23 -22.57
N GLU A 328 1.76 -14.63 -21.78
CA GLU A 328 2.43 -13.36 -22.07
C GLU A 328 3.26 -13.48 -23.36
N ARG A 329 4.01 -14.58 -23.55
CA ARG A 329 4.72 -14.88 -24.81
C ARG A 329 3.76 -14.94 -25.99
N ASP A 330 2.67 -15.71 -25.89
CA ASP A 330 1.74 -15.90 -27.00
C ASP A 330 1.09 -14.58 -27.45
N VAL A 331 0.73 -13.70 -26.51
CA VAL A 331 0.16 -12.38 -26.82
C VAL A 331 1.21 -11.45 -27.41
N LEU A 332 2.45 -11.45 -26.90
CA LEU A 332 3.55 -10.65 -27.47
C LEU A 332 3.89 -11.08 -28.91
N ARG A 333 3.85 -12.39 -29.21
CA ARG A 333 4.02 -12.91 -30.58
C ARG A 333 2.86 -12.46 -31.49
N GLU A 334 1.62 -12.57 -31.04
CA GLU A 334 0.46 -12.11 -31.82
C GLU A 334 0.48 -10.60 -32.08
N ALA A 335 0.86 -9.79 -31.08
CA ALA A 335 1.02 -8.35 -31.19
C ALA A 335 2.09 -7.97 -32.23
N ALA A 336 3.16 -8.77 -32.32
CA ALA A 336 4.23 -8.59 -33.29
C ALA A 336 3.83 -9.01 -34.72
N ASP A 337 3.11 -10.12 -34.86
CA ASP A 337 2.60 -10.61 -36.15
C ASP A 337 1.53 -9.69 -36.75
N SER A 338 0.72 -9.06 -35.89
CA SER A 338 -0.26 -8.02 -36.29
C SER A 338 0.36 -6.62 -36.46
N GLY A 339 1.63 -6.43 -36.06
CA GLY A 339 2.32 -5.15 -36.12
C GLY A 339 1.91 -4.12 -35.06
N GLY A 340 1.04 -4.48 -34.12
CA GLY A 340 0.45 -3.56 -33.13
C GLY A 340 1.45 -2.88 -32.19
N LEU A 341 2.54 -3.57 -31.84
CA LEU A 341 3.65 -3.03 -31.04
C LEU A 341 4.85 -2.54 -31.87
N GLY A 342 4.91 -2.90 -33.16
CA GLY A 342 6.14 -2.78 -33.96
C GLY A 342 7.19 -3.86 -33.62
N LEU A 343 8.00 -4.24 -34.62
CA LEU A 343 8.92 -5.38 -34.50
C LEU A 343 10.01 -5.18 -33.44
N GLU A 344 10.50 -3.95 -33.24
CA GLU A 344 11.51 -3.62 -32.23
C GLU A 344 10.98 -3.86 -30.81
N THR A 345 9.89 -3.19 -30.46
CA THR A 345 9.28 -3.25 -29.12
C THR A 345 8.84 -4.67 -28.80
N SER A 346 8.29 -5.41 -29.77
CA SER A 346 8.00 -6.84 -29.61
C SER A 346 9.25 -7.69 -29.38
N THR A 347 10.36 -7.43 -30.09
CA THR A 347 11.62 -8.17 -29.89
C THR A 347 12.19 -7.91 -28.49
N ARG A 348 12.24 -6.64 -28.06
CA ARG A 348 12.71 -6.24 -26.73
C ARG A 348 11.82 -6.80 -25.61
N ALA A 349 10.50 -6.79 -25.79
CA ALA A 349 9.56 -7.40 -24.84
C ALA A 349 9.74 -8.92 -24.71
N LEU A 350 9.97 -9.63 -25.84
CA LEU A 350 10.25 -11.07 -25.83
C LEU A 350 11.61 -11.41 -25.19
N LEU A 351 12.64 -10.57 -25.38
CA LEU A 351 13.94 -10.71 -24.69
C LEU A 351 13.83 -10.45 -23.19
N ALA A 352 13.08 -9.42 -22.77
CA ALA A 352 12.81 -9.15 -21.37
C ALA A 352 12.00 -10.29 -20.71
N LEU A 353 11.03 -10.87 -21.42
CA LEU A 353 10.29 -12.05 -20.98
C LEU A 353 11.20 -13.28 -20.87
N ALA A 354 12.09 -13.51 -21.84
CA ALA A 354 13.05 -14.60 -21.81
C ALA A 354 13.96 -14.49 -20.58
N ALA A 355 14.52 -13.30 -20.32
CA ALA A 355 15.35 -13.03 -19.14
C ALA A 355 14.59 -13.20 -17.81
N ARG A 356 13.33 -12.72 -17.73
CA ARG A 356 12.44 -12.92 -16.57
C ARG A 356 12.06 -14.37 -16.33
N ALA A 357 11.97 -15.18 -17.38
CA ALA A 357 11.62 -16.61 -17.29
C ALA A 357 12.84 -17.51 -16.96
N LEU A 358 14.08 -17.02 -17.07
CA LEU A 358 15.29 -17.79 -16.75
C LEU A 358 15.27 -18.46 -15.35
N PRO A 359 14.86 -17.78 -14.25
CA PRO A 359 14.92 -18.38 -12.92
C PRO A 359 13.83 -19.43 -12.65
N THR A 360 12.78 -19.51 -13.48
CA THR A 360 11.59 -20.33 -13.20
C THR A 360 11.70 -21.76 -13.75
N ARG A 361 12.79 -22.10 -14.46
CA ARG A 361 12.99 -23.37 -15.16
C ARG A 361 11.90 -23.71 -16.19
N SER A 362 11.13 -22.71 -16.61
CA SER A 362 10.08 -22.88 -17.63
C SER A 362 10.68 -22.90 -19.03
N PRO A 363 10.20 -23.76 -19.95
CA PRO A 363 10.62 -23.74 -21.36
C PRO A 363 10.30 -22.41 -22.06
N VAL A 364 9.45 -21.57 -21.46
CA VAL A 364 9.11 -20.24 -21.98
C VAL A 364 10.33 -19.36 -22.20
N ALA A 365 11.40 -19.47 -21.39
CA ALA A 365 12.61 -18.69 -21.59
C ALA A 365 13.28 -18.96 -22.95
N GLN A 366 13.40 -20.25 -23.32
CA GLN A 366 13.94 -20.67 -24.62
C GLN A 366 12.99 -20.32 -25.77
N GLN A 367 11.68 -20.46 -25.56
CA GLN A 367 10.66 -20.20 -26.56
C GLN A 367 10.55 -18.69 -26.88
N ALA A 368 10.55 -17.83 -25.86
CA ALA A 368 10.55 -16.37 -26.04
C ALA A 368 11.84 -15.86 -26.69
N LEU A 369 12.99 -16.46 -26.38
CA LEU A 369 14.25 -16.15 -27.09
C LEU A 369 14.20 -16.57 -28.57
N ALA A 370 13.63 -17.74 -28.88
CA ALA A 370 13.46 -18.18 -30.27
C ALA A 370 12.48 -17.30 -31.05
N ASP A 371 11.36 -16.88 -30.44
CA ASP A 371 10.42 -15.91 -31.01
C ASP A 371 11.13 -14.56 -31.24
N ALA A 372 11.96 -14.07 -30.29
CA ALA A 372 12.76 -12.85 -30.47
C ALA A 372 13.80 -12.97 -31.60
N GLU A 373 14.49 -14.11 -31.74
CA GLU A 373 15.40 -14.39 -32.86
C GLU A 373 14.65 -14.32 -34.20
N ALA A 374 13.48 -14.94 -34.29
CA ALA A 374 12.64 -14.89 -35.49
C ALA A 374 12.21 -13.44 -35.80
N MET A 375 11.76 -12.67 -34.81
CA MET A 375 11.40 -11.26 -34.96
C MET A 375 12.56 -10.40 -35.47
N ARG A 376 13.76 -10.55 -34.88
CA ARG A 376 14.98 -9.86 -35.34
C ARG A 376 15.29 -10.17 -36.81
N THR A 377 15.08 -11.40 -37.27
CA THR A 377 15.32 -11.75 -38.70
C THR A 377 14.34 -11.11 -39.68
N ARG A 378 13.19 -10.59 -39.23
CA ARG A 378 12.27 -9.79 -40.06
C ARG A 378 12.74 -8.36 -40.25
N MET A 379 13.58 -7.84 -39.33
CA MET A 379 14.13 -6.48 -39.36
C MET A 379 15.43 -6.34 -40.17
N LYS A 380 15.81 -7.33 -40.99
CA LYS A 380 17.07 -7.36 -41.77
C LYS A 380 17.31 -6.16 -42.70
N GLN A 381 16.29 -5.36 -43.02
CA GLN A 381 16.40 -4.15 -43.83
C GLN A 381 16.93 -2.94 -43.04
N ASP A 382 16.77 -2.94 -41.71
CA ASP A 382 17.43 -1.99 -40.81
C ASP A 382 18.68 -2.65 -40.23
N HIS A 383 19.82 -2.46 -40.90
CA HIS A 383 21.07 -3.10 -40.51
C HIS A 383 21.61 -2.62 -39.16
N ALA A 384 21.29 -1.40 -38.72
CA ALA A 384 21.75 -0.87 -37.44
C ALA A 384 20.93 -1.49 -36.30
N LEU A 385 19.60 -1.39 -36.38
CA LEU A 385 18.70 -1.93 -35.37
C LEU A 385 18.77 -3.46 -35.27
N SER A 386 18.92 -4.15 -36.42
CA SER A 386 19.09 -5.61 -36.43
C SER A 386 20.43 -6.07 -35.84
N ALA A 387 21.46 -5.22 -35.86
CA ALA A 387 22.75 -5.48 -35.20
C ALA A 387 22.71 -5.18 -33.69
N GLU A 388 22.07 -4.10 -33.26
CA GLU A 388 21.86 -3.74 -31.84
C GLU A 388 21.06 -4.83 -31.11
N LEU A 389 19.88 -5.19 -31.65
CA LEU A 389 19.12 -6.36 -31.18
C LEU A 389 19.86 -7.68 -31.42
N GLY A 390 20.90 -7.66 -32.26
CA GLY A 390 21.85 -8.74 -32.47
C GLY A 390 22.61 -9.08 -31.19
N GLU A 391 23.16 -8.06 -30.53
CA GLU A 391 23.93 -8.17 -29.29
C GLU A 391 23.03 -8.49 -28.09
N GLU A 392 21.85 -7.86 -27.98
CA GLU A 392 20.89 -8.16 -26.91
C GLU A 392 20.45 -9.64 -26.92
N VAL A 393 20.12 -10.17 -28.10
CA VAL A 393 19.82 -11.60 -28.27
C VAL A 393 21.01 -12.48 -27.84
N LEU A 394 22.23 -12.11 -28.24
CA LEU A 394 23.43 -12.91 -27.94
C LEU A 394 23.71 -12.96 -26.43
N ALA A 395 23.53 -11.85 -25.73
CA ALA A 395 23.64 -11.78 -24.28
C ALA A 395 22.62 -12.71 -23.58
N VAL A 396 21.34 -12.61 -23.93
CA VAL A 396 20.29 -13.49 -23.36
C VAL A 396 20.54 -14.96 -23.72
N LYS A 397 20.99 -15.26 -24.95
CA LYS A 397 21.34 -16.62 -25.40
C LYS A 397 22.50 -17.22 -24.62
N SER A 398 23.53 -16.42 -24.30
CA SER A 398 24.64 -16.86 -23.45
C SER A 398 24.17 -17.17 -22.03
N LEU A 399 23.18 -16.45 -21.49
CA LEU A 399 22.61 -16.71 -20.16
C LEU A 399 21.75 -17.98 -20.15
N VAL A 400 20.90 -18.18 -21.17
CA VAL A 400 20.12 -19.43 -21.36
C VAL A 400 21.03 -20.65 -21.44
N ALA A 401 22.10 -20.58 -22.24
CA ALA A 401 23.03 -21.70 -22.41
C ALA A 401 23.82 -22.02 -21.11
N MET A 402 24.30 -20.98 -20.41
CA MET A 402 25.02 -21.13 -19.14
C MET A 402 24.15 -21.79 -18.05
N LEU A 403 22.87 -21.44 -17.98
CA LEU A 403 21.94 -22.03 -17.01
C LEU A 403 21.56 -23.47 -17.37
N ALA A 404 21.41 -23.79 -18.65
CA ALA A 404 21.22 -25.18 -19.10
C ALA A 404 22.43 -26.06 -18.77
N GLU A 405 23.66 -25.55 -18.94
CA GLU A 405 24.89 -26.25 -18.52
C GLU A 405 24.95 -26.42 -16.99
N GLU A 406 24.56 -25.41 -16.20
CA GLU A 406 24.45 -25.53 -14.73
C GLU A 406 23.46 -26.66 -14.33
N GLU A 407 22.30 -26.76 -14.99
CA GLU A 407 21.30 -27.79 -14.71
C GLU A 407 21.74 -29.18 -15.14
N GLU A 408 22.37 -29.33 -16.31
CA GLU A 408 22.87 -30.62 -16.79
C GLU A 408 23.95 -31.18 -15.85
N LEU A 409 24.91 -30.34 -15.44
CA LEU A 409 25.99 -30.72 -14.53
C LEU A 409 25.47 -31.06 -13.12
N ARG A 410 24.49 -30.28 -12.59
CA ARG A 410 23.83 -30.61 -11.33
C ARG A 410 23.05 -31.92 -11.43
N ALA A 411 22.36 -32.17 -12.54
CA ALA A 411 21.64 -33.42 -12.77
C ALA A 411 22.59 -34.63 -12.95
N ALA A 412 23.77 -34.42 -13.53
CA ALA A 412 24.83 -35.44 -13.60
C ALA A 412 25.32 -35.81 -12.19
N LEU A 413 25.62 -34.82 -11.34
CA LEU A 413 26.05 -35.05 -9.95
C LEU A 413 24.96 -35.64 -9.06
N ILE A 414 23.67 -35.37 -9.31
CA ILE A 414 22.57 -36.07 -8.61
C ILE A 414 22.53 -37.56 -8.99
N ARG A 415 22.83 -37.91 -10.26
CA ARG A 415 22.89 -39.31 -10.71
C ARG A 415 24.17 -40.03 -10.27
N GLN A 416 25.29 -39.31 -10.24
CA GLN A 416 26.60 -39.83 -9.88
C GLN A 416 27.35 -38.78 -9.04
N PRO A 417 27.17 -38.76 -7.70
CA PRO A 417 27.76 -37.76 -6.82
C PRO A 417 29.29 -37.67 -6.85
N ASP A 418 29.95 -38.77 -7.21
CA ASP A 418 31.41 -38.86 -7.31
C ASP A 418 31.97 -38.50 -8.70
N ASP A 419 31.16 -37.97 -9.63
CA ASP A 419 31.64 -37.52 -10.95
C ASP A 419 32.48 -36.23 -10.83
N ALA A 420 33.78 -36.43 -10.60
CA ALA A 420 34.75 -35.35 -10.47
C ALA A 420 34.82 -34.42 -11.69
N ALA A 421 34.54 -34.91 -12.91
CA ALA A 421 34.59 -34.07 -14.11
C ALA A 421 33.40 -33.09 -14.14
N SER A 422 32.20 -33.57 -13.79
CA SER A 422 31.02 -32.71 -13.64
C SER A 422 31.14 -31.76 -12.45
N ALA A 423 31.71 -32.22 -11.32
CA ALA A 423 31.94 -31.39 -10.13
C ALA A 423 32.96 -30.28 -10.37
N GLU A 424 34.08 -30.58 -11.02
CA GLU A 424 35.12 -29.60 -11.37
C GLU A 424 34.57 -28.56 -12.35
N ARG A 425 33.87 -28.98 -13.40
CA ARG A 425 33.28 -28.08 -14.41
C ARG A 425 32.16 -27.21 -13.82
N LEU A 426 31.29 -27.77 -12.98
CA LEU A 426 30.27 -26.99 -12.27
C LEU A 426 30.89 -26.03 -11.27
N GLY A 427 31.93 -26.45 -10.55
CA GLY A 427 32.68 -25.63 -9.61
C GLY A 427 33.27 -24.39 -10.27
N TRP A 428 33.95 -24.56 -11.41
CA TRP A 428 34.49 -23.44 -12.18
C TRP A 428 33.40 -22.56 -12.81
N LEU A 429 32.31 -23.12 -13.32
CA LEU A 429 31.17 -22.35 -13.84
C LEU A 429 30.53 -21.49 -12.74
N LEU A 430 30.34 -22.05 -11.54
CA LEU A 430 29.76 -21.34 -10.41
C LEU A 430 30.70 -20.22 -9.90
N CYS A 431 31.99 -20.49 -9.73
CA CYS A 431 32.97 -19.48 -9.33
C CYS A 431 33.15 -18.37 -10.39
N LEU A 432 33.59 -18.72 -11.60
CA LEU A 432 34.13 -17.77 -12.58
C LEU A 432 33.08 -17.17 -13.53
N ARG A 433 31.88 -17.76 -13.64
CA ARG A 433 30.85 -17.33 -14.59
C ARG A 433 29.51 -16.97 -13.94
N ARG A 434 29.27 -17.43 -12.71
CA ARG A 434 28.06 -17.10 -11.92
C ARG A 434 28.38 -16.33 -10.64
N GLU A 435 29.66 -16.11 -10.32
CA GLU A 435 30.16 -15.43 -9.10
C GLU A 435 29.65 -16.05 -7.78
N ARG A 436 29.19 -17.31 -7.83
CA ARG A 436 28.69 -18.11 -6.71
C ARG A 436 29.83 -18.92 -6.11
N TRP A 437 30.88 -18.22 -5.68
CA TRP A 437 32.10 -18.79 -5.12
C TRP A 437 31.82 -19.72 -3.94
N SER A 438 30.86 -19.38 -3.07
CA SER A 438 30.44 -20.23 -1.94
C SER A 438 29.80 -21.57 -2.35
N GLU A 439 29.29 -21.70 -3.58
CA GLU A 439 28.80 -22.98 -4.11
C GLU A 439 29.83 -23.69 -5.01
N GLY A 440 30.66 -22.94 -5.72
CA GLY A 440 31.67 -23.48 -6.62
C GLY A 440 32.95 -23.97 -5.91
N LEU A 441 33.44 -23.22 -4.92
CA LEU A 441 34.66 -23.56 -4.18
C LEU A 441 34.55 -24.90 -3.43
N PRO A 442 33.41 -25.25 -2.79
CA PRO A 442 33.25 -26.58 -2.19
C PRO A 442 33.30 -27.72 -3.20
N LEU A 443 32.74 -27.54 -4.41
CA LEU A 443 32.79 -28.56 -5.47
C LEU A 443 34.23 -28.77 -5.98
N LEU A 444 34.96 -27.66 -6.21
CA LEU A 444 36.38 -27.70 -6.55
C LEU A 444 37.24 -28.31 -5.44
N ALA A 445 36.93 -28.04 -4.16
CA ALA A 445 37.67 -28.55 -3.01
C ALA A 445 37.38 -30.03 -2.71
N ALA A 446 36.12 -30.46 -2.80
CA ALA A 446 35.70 -31.83 -2.53
C ALA A 446 36.15 -32.81 -3.62
N HIS A 447 36.04 -32.40 -4.88
CA HIS A 447 36.28 -33.27 -6.05
C HIS A 447 37.47 -32.84 -6.91
N ALA A 448 38.42 -32.08 -6.35
CA ALA A 448 39.75 -31.90 -6.95
C ALA A 448 40.30 -33.26 -7.40
N SER A 449 40.29 -33.49 -8.71
CA SER A 449 40.57 -34.79 -9.31
C SER A 449 41.97 -35.27 -8.91
N SER A 450 42.25 -36.58 -8.99
CA SER A 450 43.59 -37.11 -8.66
C SER A 450 44.69 -36.36 -9.41
N LYS A 451 44.37 -35.90 -10.63
CA LYS A 451 45.23 -35.09 -11.49
C LYS A 451 45.70 -33.77 -10.83
N LEU A 452 44.81 -33.09 -10.09
CA LEU A 452 45.13 -31.89 -9.28
C LEU A 452 46.01 -32.20 -8.06
N LYS A 453 46.08 -33.46 -7.62
CA LYS A 453 46.83 -33.91 -6.43
C LYS A 453 48.20 -34.49 -6.75
N ASP A 454 48.35 -35.13 -7.91
CA ASP A 454 49.61 -35.72 -8.38
C ASP A 454 50.36 -34.83 -9.40
N GLY A 455 49.76 -33.70 -9.80
CA GLY A 455 50.31 -32.80 -10.81
C GLY A 455 50.33 -33.39 -12.23
N SER A 456 49.73 -34.55 -12.46
CA SER A 456 49.69 -35.19 -13.79
C SER A 456 48.66 -34.53 -14.72
N SER A 457 47.69 -33.77 -14.19
CA SER A 457 46.97 -32.80 -15.03
C SER A 457 47.88 -31.67 -15.50
N ALA A 458 49.11 -31.47 -15.02
CA ALA A 458 49.98 -30.42 -15.57
C ALA A 458 50.24 -30.54 -17.08
N ARG A 459 49.90 -31.67 -17.75
CA ARG A 459 49.88 -31.78 -19.23
C ARG A 459 48.53 -31.43 -19.90
N GLU A 460 47.41 -31.48 -19.20
CA GLU A 460 46.11 -30.99 -19.67
C GLU A 460 45.85 -29.54 -19.21
N ILE A 461 46.34 -29.16 -18.03
CA ILE A 461 46.57 -27.80 -17.55
C ILE A 461 47.72 -27.14 -18.31
N ALA A 462 48.64 -27.85 -18.99
CA ALA A 462 49.47 -27.24 -20.05
C ALA A 462 48.68 -26.93 -21.34
N ARG A 463 47.36 -27.18 -21.37
CA ARG A 463 46.41 -26.61 -22.33
C ARG A 463 45.46 -25.59 -21.65
N LEU A 464 45.71 -25.26 -20.38
CA LEU A 464 45.06 -24.24 -19.54
C LEU A 464 46.12 -23.54 -18.65
N ASP A 465 47.25 -23.18 -19.27
CA ASP A 465 48.41 -22.41 -18.77
C ASP A 465 48.90 -22.50 -17.30
N PHE A 466 49.97 -23.32 -17.05
CA PHE A 466 51.11 -23.12 -16.11
C PHE A 466 50.84 -23.05 -14.56
N VAL A 467 51.76 -23.31 -13.61
CA VAL A 467 52.97 -24.20 -13.46
C VAL A 467 53.25 -24.42 -11.95
N ALA A 468 54.07 -25.42 -11.55
CA ALA A 468 54.51 -25.64 -10.16
C ALA A 468 55.93 -26.27 -10.10
N GLU A 469 56.69 -26.30 -8.99
CA GLU A 469 56.53 -25.62 -7.67
C GLU A 469 57.05 -24.16 -7.69
N PRO A 470 56.80 -23.34 -6.65
CA PRO A 470 56.93 -21.89 -6.78
C PRO A 470 58.37 -21.38 -6.56
N SER A 471 58.91 -20.65 -7.54
CA SER A 471 60.14 -19.86 -7.36
C SER A 471 59.93 -18.74 -6.33
N ALA A 472 60.99 -18.00 -5.96
CA ALA A 472 60.81 -16.80 -5.13
C ALA A 472 59.89 -15.74 -5.77
N ALA A 473 59.68 -15.74 -7.10
CA ALA A 473 58.68 -14.90 -7.75
C ALA A 473 57.26 -15.49 -7.63
N ASP A 474 57.13 -16.81 -7.69
CA ASP A 474 55.82 -17.49 -7.63
C ASP A 474 55.31 -17.63 -6.20
N LEU A 475 56.19 -17.79 -5.20
CA LEU A 475 55.84 -17.66 -3.78
C LEU A 475 55.25 -16.29 -3.48
N ARG A 476 55.80 -15.21 -4.08
CA ARG A 476 55.24 -13.85 -3.97
C ARG A 476 53.88 -13.76 -4.66
N ARG A 477 53.73 -14.26 -5.89
CA ARG A 477 52.44 -14.24 -6.61
C ARG A 477 51.36 -15.01 -5.85
N ILE A 478 51.68 -16.20 -5.35
CA ILE A 478 50.75 -17.03 -4.57
C ILE A 478 50.41 -16.35 -3.25
N ALA A 479 51.39 -15.76 -2.55
CA ALA A 479 51.14 -15.04 -1.30
C ALA A 479 50.32 -13.75 -1.52
N ALA A 480 50.59 -13.02 -2.59
CA ALA A 480 49.81 -11.85 -3.01
C ALA A 480 48.38 -12.26 -3.37
N ALA A 481 48.17 -13.33 -4.16
CA ALA A 481 46.83 -13.81 -4.50
C ALA A 481 46.05 -14.31 -3.29
N TRP A 482 46.68 -15.00 -2.33
CA TRP A 482 46.01 -15.36 -1.07
C TRP A 482 45.66 -14.13 -0.21
N ARG A 483 46.46 -13.06 -0.28
CA ARG A 483 46.19 -11.79 0.41
C ARG A 483 45.08 -10.99 -0.27
N GLU A 484 45.17 -10.79 -1.57
CA GLU A 484 44.15 -10.13 -2.39
C GLU A 484 42.80 -10.88 -2.30
N HIS A 485 42.84 -12.22 -2.25
CA HIS A 485 41.63 -12.98 -2.00
C HIS A 485 41.12 -12.80 -0.56
N ALA A 486 41.99 -12.68 0.43
CA ALA A 486 41.60 -12.30 1.79
C ALA A 486 41.12 -10.84 1.91
N GLU A 487 41.46 -9.98 0.95
CA GLU A 487 40.93 -8.61 0.79
C GLU A 487 39.63 -8.60 -0.04
N THR A 488 39.20 -9.76 -0.58
CA THR A 488 37.91 -9.91 -1.26
C THR A 488 36.76 -9.85 -0.25
N VAL A 489 35.82 -8.94 -0.50
CA VAL A 489 34.66 -8.69 0.37
C VAL A 489 33.74 -9.91 0.40
N GLY A 490 33.48 -10.45 1.59
CA GLY A 490 32.51 -11.54 1.82
C GLY A 490 33.09 -12.82 2.43
N LEU A 491 34.42 -12.96 2.55
CA LEU A 491 35.02 -14.02 3.36
C LEU A 491 34.80 -13.75 4.86
N SER A 492 34.49 -14.80 5.63
CA SER A 492 34.41 -14.67 7.10
C SER A 492 35.76 -14.29 7.70
N ALA A 493 35.77 -13.69 8.90
CA ALA A 493 37.01 -13.30 9.56
C ALA A 493 37.96 -14.50 9.80
N VAL A 494 37.41 -15.70 10.04
CA VAL A 494 38.17 -16.95 10.18
C VAL A 494 38.79 -17.39 8.85
N GLU A 495 38.06 -17.32 7.75
CA GLU A 495 38.58 -17.62 6.41
C GLU A 495 39.62 -16.58 5.98
N ARG A 496 39.29 -15.29 6.08
CA ARG A 496 40.22 -14.17 5.84
C ARG A 496 41.52 -14.35 6.60
N ARG A 497 41.44 -14.69 7.90
CA ARG A 497 42.61 -14.98 8.74
C ARG A 497 43.37 -16.22 8.28
N ALA A 498 42.68 -17.29 7.89
CA ALA A 498 43.32 -18.50 7.35
C ALA A 498 44.05 -18.21 6.03
N LEU A 499 43.49 -17.37 5.17
CA LEU A 499 44.10 -16.96 3.89
C LEU A 499 45.30 -16.02 4.11
N LEU A 500 45.18 -14.98 4.94
CA LEU A 500 46.29 -14.10 5.32
C LEU A 500 47.42 -14.86 6.03
N ARG A 501 47.09 -15.89 6.83
CA ARG A 501 48.09 -16.74 7.50
C ARG A 501 48.87 -17.56 6.48
N ARG A 502 48.17 -18.15 5.51
CA ARG A 502 48.80 -18.85 4.38
C ARG A 502 49.65 -17.90 3.52
N ALA A 503 49.20 -16.66 3.27
CA ALA A 503 49.99 -15.65 2.58
C ALA A 503 51.29 -15.31 3.36
N SER A 504 51.17 -15.04 4.66
CA SER A 504 52.28 -14.76 5.56
C SER A 504 53.31 -15.91 5.61
N GLU A 505 52.86 -17.15 5.74
CA GLU A 505 53.70 -18.35 5.71
C GLU A 505 54.47 -18.54 4.39
N ARG A 506 53.96 -18.02 3.25
CA ARG A 506 54.66 -18.08 1.95
C ARG A 506 55.67 -16.96 1.77
N TYR A 507 55.35 -15.72 2.16
CA TYR A 507 56.34 -14.64 2.22
C TYR A 507 57.49 -14.97 3.17
N GLY A 508 57.19 -15.55 4.35
CA GLY A 508 58.19 -15.96 5.34
C GLY A 508 59.12 -17.11 4.91
N ARG A 509 58.80 -17.84 3.84
CA ARG A 509 59.62 -18.95 3.30
C ARG A 509 60.56 -18.53 2.15
N ILE A 510 60.57 -17.25 1.76
CA ILE A 510 61.49 -16.73 0.74
C ILE A 510 62.89 -16.65 1.34
N ALA A 511 63.84 -17.43 0.82
CA ALA A 511 65.18 -17.58 1.40
C ALA A 511 66.06 -16.31 1.39
N MET A 512 65.79 -15.38 0.46
CA MET A 512 66.48 -14.09 0.32
C MET A 512 65.44 -12.98 0.08
N PRO A 513 64.71 -12.55 1.12
CA PRO A 513 63.62 -11.59 0.96
C PRO A 513 64.16 -10.18 0.70
N THR A 514 63.46 -9.42 -0.13
CA THR A 514 63.74 -7.99 -0.38
C THR A 514 63.24 -7.13 0.77
N ALA A 515 63.51 -5.81 0.71
CA ALA A 515 62.96 -4.87 1.69
C ALA A 515 61.42 -4.82 1.65
N LEU A 516 60.82 -4.95 0.46
CA LEU A 516 59.36 -4.94 0.28
C LEU A 516 58.72 -6.23 0.83
N ASP A 517 59.32 -7.40 0.54
CA ASP A 517 58.84 -8.69 1.07
C ASP A 517 58.77 -8.71 2.60
N ARG A 518 59.76 -8.08 3.27
CA ARG A 518 59.78 -7.95 4.73
C ARG A 518 58.71 -7.00 5.26
N LEU A 519 58.41 -5.93 4.53
CA LEU A 519 57.41 -4.94 4.91
C LEU A 519 55.99 -5.50 4.78
N GLU A 520 55.73 -6.29 3.72
CA GLU A 520 54.46 -6.99 3.54
C GLU A 520 54.26 -8.13 4.55
N LEU A 521 55.32 -8.88 4.88
CA LEU A 521 55.25 -9.89 5.94
C LEU A 521 54.96 -9.27 7.32
N ALA A 522 55.47 -8.08 7.59
CA ALA A 522 55.14 -7.32 8.80
C ALA A 522 53.68 -6.84 8.81
N HIS A 523 53.19 -6.30 7.68
CA HIS A 523 51.80 -5.84 7.54
C HIS A 523 50.81 -7.00 7.73
N LEU A 524 51.06 -8.14 7.08
CA LEU A 524 50.30 -9.38 7.24
C LEU A 524 50.32 -9.89 8.69
N SER A 525 51.45 -9.81 9.37
CA SER A 525 51.55 -10.22 10.78
C SER A 525 50.74 -9.30 11.70
N GLN A 526 50.64 -8.02 11.37
CA GLN A 526 49.87 -7.02 12.11
C GLN A 526 48.35 -7.18 11.88
N GLU A 527 47.91 -7.45 10.64
CA GLU A 527 46.52 -7.83 10.34
C GLU A 527 46.13 -9.17 10.98
N LEU A 528 47.03 -10.16 11.00
CA LEU A 528 46.76 -11.46 11.63
C LEU A 528 46.61 -11.38 13.15
N ALA A 529 47.27 -10.40 13.78
CA ALA A 529 47.07 -10.06 15.18
C ALA A 529 45.73 -9.34 15.39
N ALA A 530 45.35 -8.40 14.52
CA ALA A 530 44.04 -7.74 14.55
C ALA A 530 42.87 -8.72 14.29
N LEU A 531 43.11 -9.79 13.53
CA LEU A 531 42.16 -10.90 13.35
C LEU A 531 42.20 -11.97 14.47
N SER A 532 43.12 -11.88 15.44
CA SER A 532 43.10 -12.78 16.61
C SER A 532 42.03 -12.43 17.65
N SER A 533 41.54 -11.19 17.61
CA SER A 533 40.30 -10.77 18.28
C SER A 533 39.04 -11.37 17.63
N ALA A 534 39.09 -11.81 16.38
CA ALA A 534 37.91 -12.25 15.62
C ALA A 534 37.43 -13.68 15.97
N ASP A 535 38.15 -14.42 16.82
CA ASP A 535 37.66 -15.70 17.37
C ASP A 535 36.45 -15.51 18.31
N PHE A 536 36.10 -14.28 18.69
CA PHE A 536 34.88 -13.93 19.41
C PHE A 536 33.65 -13.66 18.51
N GLU A 537 33.85 -13.47 17.20
CA GLU A 537 32.77 -13.14 16.24
C GLU A 537 32.31 -14.35 15.42
N ALA A 538 32.97 -15.51 15.53
CA ALA A 538 32.70 -16.71 14.73
C ALA A 538 31.38 -17.46 15.07
N ALA A 539 30.48 -16.84 15.83
CA ALA A 539 29.18 -17.42 16.21
C ALA A 539 28.01 -16.90 15.35
N THR A 540 28.24 -15.92 14.47
CA THR A 540 27.18 -15.10 13.90
C THR A 540 27.46 -14.73 12.42
N ASP A 541 26.37 -14.50 11.68
CA ASP A 541 26.27 -14.23 10.24
C ASP A 541 26.63 -15.39 9.26
N SER A 542 25.92 -15.57 8.14
CA SER A 542 24.62 -14.98 7.76
C SER A 542 23.84 -15.89 6.80
N VAL A 543 22.53 -15.98 7.03
CA VAL A 543 21.55 -16.35 5.99
C VAL A 543 21.01 -15.04 5.42
N PRO A 544 20.85 -14.83 4.10
CA PRO A 544 20.55 -13.52 3.53
C PRO A 544 19.49 -12.74 4.31
N PHE A 545 19.87 -11.54 4.75
CA PHE A 545 18.97 -10.61 5.43
C PHE A 545 17.88 -10.20 4.44
N PRO A 546 16.59 -10.34 4.77
CA PRO A 546 15.54 -9.79 3.94
C PRO A 546 15.65 -8.27 3.98
N HIS A 547 15.84 -7.60 2.84
CA HIS A 547 15.55 -6.17 2.76
C HIS A 547 14.09 -5.95 3.18
N LEU A 548 13.87 -5.41 4.38
CA LEU A 548 12.60 -4.78 4.74
C LEU A 548 12.56 -3.48 3.94
N GLY A 549 11.69 -3.41 2.93
CA GLY A 549 11.47 -2.16 2.21
C GLY A 549 10.90 -1.13 3.17
N TRP A 550 11.69 -0.13 3.53
CA TRP A 550 11.16 1.04 4.23
C TRP A 550 10.22 1.76 3.27
N ARG A 551 8.96 1.88 3.67
CA ARG A 551 8.05 2.85 3.07
C ARG A 551 8.00 4.07 3.96
N PHE A 552 7.76 5.20 3.33
CA PHE A 552 7.32 6.41 3.97
C PHE A 552 6.38 7.12 2.98
N ALA A 553 5.34 7.77 3.51
CA ALA A 553 4.21 8.36 2.77
C ALA A 553 3.13 7.38 2.25
N ARG A 554 1.92 7.96 2.08
CA ARG A 554 0.71 7.30 1.61
C ARG A 554 0.87 6.63 0.24
N GLY A 555 0.55 5.34 0.20
CA GLY A 555 0.10 4.64 -1.01
C GLY A 555 -1.27 3.99 -0.76
N ASP A 556 -2.01 3.61 -1.80
CA ASP A 556 -3.41 3.18 -1.67
C ASP A 556 -3.61 1.95 -0.76
N ARG A 557 -2.59 1.08 -0.65
CA ARG A 557 -2.57 -0.02 0.32
C ARG A 557 -2.70 0.43 1.78
N ALA A 558 -2.21 1.62 2.15
CA ALA A 558 -2.30 2.14 3.52
C ALA A 558 -3.74 2.51 3.91
N ARG A 559 -4.52 3.09 2.97
CA ARG A 559 -5.96 3.37 3.15
C ARG A 559 -6.75 2.07 3.35
N LEU A 560 -6.47 1.06 2.53
CA LEU A 560 -7.11 -0.26 2.60
C LEU A 560 -6.76 -1.01 3.90
N ALA A 561 -5.52 -0.94 4.36
CA ALA A 561 -5.06 -1.68 5.52
C ALA A 561 -5.40 -1.01 6.87
N GLY A 562 -5.46 0.33 6.92
CA GLY A 562 -5.85 1.09 8.12
C GLY A 562 -7.37 1.23 8.29
N GLY A 563 -8.09 1.62 7.23
CA GLY A 563 -9.49 2.04 7.30
C GLY A 563 -9.65 3.47 7.83
N ALA A 564 -10.65 4.19 7.31
CA ALA A 564 -10.78 5.65 7.44
C ALA A 564 -10.73 6.21 8.87
N GLY A 565 -11.25 5.48 9.86
CA GLY A 565 -11.21 5.89 11.27
C GLY A 565 -9.78 6.01 11.84
N THR A 566 -8.84 5.15 11.38
CA THR A 566 -7.44 5.19 11.83
C THR A 566 -6.64 6.30 11.16
N GLU A 567 -6.88 6.57 9.86
CA GLU A 567 -6.26 7.70 9.15
C GLU A 567 -6.72 9.04 9.78
N SER A 568 -8.00 9.17 10.12
CA SER A 568 -8.52 10.34 10.85
C SER A 568 -7.85 10.52 12.22
N ALA A 569 -7.65 9.43 12.97
CA ALA A 569 -6.97 9.48 14.26
C ALA A 569 -5.49 9.90 14.13
N VAL A 570 -4.74 9.35 13.17
CA VAL A 570 -3.36 9.75 12.88
C VAL A 570 -3.29 11.23 12.52
N GLN A 571 -4.12 11.69 11.58
CA GLN A 571 -4.09 13.10 11.13
C GLN A 571 -4.51 14.07 12.24
N SER A 572 -5.37 13.64 13.18
CA SER A 572 -5.74 14.43 14.37
C SER A 572 -4.58 14.50 15.38
N GLY A 573 -3.87 13.41 15.62
CA GLY A 573 -2.67 13.39 16.48
C GLY A 573 -1.52 14.22 15.91
N LEU A 574 -1.26 14.15 14.59
CA LEU A 574 -0.25 14.99 13.93
C LEU A 574 -0.62 16.48 13.96
N ARG A 575 -1.91 16.82 13.84
CA ARG A 575 -2.38 18.19 14.01
C ARG A 575 -2.13 18.68 15.43
N TRP A 576 -2.53 17.87 16.42
CA TRP A 576 -2.35 18.18 17.83
C TRP A 576 -0.87 18.41 18.17
N LEU A 577 0.04 17.51 17.74
CA LEU A 577 1.49 17.70 17.89
C LEU A 577 1.97 19.01 17.24
N LYS A 578 1.51 19.34 16.02
CA LYS A 578 1.85 20.59 15.32
C LYS A 578 1.31 21.85 16.02
N GLU A 579 0.25 21.74 16.82
CA GLU A 579 -0.33 22.85 17.59
C GLU A 579 0.36 23.06 18.95
N HIS A 580 1.17 22.09 19.38
CA HIS A 580 1.91 22.09 20.65
C HIS A 580 3.43 21.96 20.44
N GLN A 581 3.94 22.39 19.27
CA GLN A 581 5.36 22.56 19.01
C GLN A 581 5.79 23.97 19.44
N SER A 582 6.90 24.10 20.16
CA SER A 582 7.48 25.37 20.57
C SER A 582 8.07 26.16 19.39
N GLU A 583 8.24 27.48 19.55
CA GLU A 583 8.70 28.37 18.46
C GLU A 583 10.10 28.05 17.92
N ASP A 584 10.97 27.50 18.77
CA ASP A 584 12.32 27.00 18.43
C ASP A 584 12.30 25.63 17.72
N GLY A 585 11.15 24.96 17.67
CA GLY A 585 10.95 23.69 16.99
C GLY A 585 10.93 22.46 17.87
N ARG A 586 11.18 22.57 19.19
CA ARG A 586 11.10 21.42 20.10
C ARG A 586 9.65 21.07 20.47
N TRP A 587 9.50 19.89 21.06
CA TRP A 587 8.32 19.54 21.85
C TRP A 587 8.70 19.49 23.33
N ASP A 588 8.29 20.54 24.05
CA ASP A 588 8.63 20.81 25.43
C ASP A 588 7.75 19.99 26.39
N ALA A 589 8.36 19.19 27.27
CA ALA A 589 7.63 18.22 28.10
C ALA A 589 6.67 18.85 29.12
N ASP A 590 7.06 19.99 29.72
CA ASP A 590 6.33 20.64 30.83
C ASP A 590 5.68 21.98 30.44
N ALA A 591 5.88 22.42 29.19
CA ALA A 591 5.35 23.68 28.71
C ALA A 591 4.68 23.65 27.33
N PHE A 592 4.46 22.49 26.72
CA PHE A 592 3.69 22.37 25.48
C PHE A 592 2.31 23.07 25.55
N HIS A 593 1.70 23.10 26.74
CA HIS A 593 0.40 23.72 26.99
C HIS A 593 0.41 25.26 27.01
N ARG A 594 1.58 25.93 26.93
CA ARG A 594 1.69 27.42 26.89
C ARG A 594 0.97 28.05 25.70
N HIS A 595 0.65 27.27 24.67
CA HIS A 595 -0.06 27.71 23.47
C HIS A 595 -1.61 27.55 23.56
N CYS A 596 -2.15 27.10 24.70
CA CYS A 596 -3.58 26.90 24.92
C CYS A 596 -4.24 28.15 25.53
N GLU A 597 -5.01 28.90 24.75
CA GLU A 597 -5.53 30.23 25.17
C GLU A 597 -6.67 30.20 26.21
N ALA A 598 -7.46 29.12 26.27
CA ALA A 598 -8.71 29.08 27.07
C ALA A 598 -8.66 28.15 28.30
N VAL A 599 -8.14 26.93 28.12
CA VAL A 599 -7.90 25.96 29.19
C VAL A 599 -6.59 25.25 28.83
N PRO A 600 -5.55 25.29 29.68
CA PRO A 600 -4.31 24.56 29.44
C PRO A 600 -4.57 23.06 29.28
N CYS A 601 -3.90 22.44 28.31
CA CYS A 601 -3.80 20.99 28.29
C CYS A 601 -3.04 20.48 29.52
N ASP A 602 -3.40 19.30 29.99
CA ASP A 602 -2.79 18.62 31.13
C ASP A 602 -1.87 17.47 30.67
N GLY A 603 -1.17 16.84 31.62
CA GLY A 603 -0.28 15.72 31.34
C GLY A 603 1.13 16.16 30.96
N ASP A 604 1.69 17.11 31.70
CA ASP A 604 3.10 17.48 31.64
C ASP A 604 4.01 16.26 31.93
N GLY A 605 5.14 16.19 31.23
CA GLY A 605 6.23 15.26 31.51
C GLY A 605 7.40 15.95 32.21
N ALA A 606 8.55 15.29 32.26
CA ALA A 606 9.79 15.90 32.74
C ALA A 606 10.58 16.55 31.59
N SER A 607 10.86 17.86 31.67
CA SER A 607 11.65 18.63 30.68
C SER A 607 13.07 18.11 30.45
N SER A 608 13.55 17.17 31.26
CA SER A 608 14.75 16.38 30.97
C SER A 608 14.65 15.55 29.67
N HIS A 609 13.44 15.33 29.14
CA HIS A 609 13.17 14.48 27.97
C HIS A 609 12.86 15.23 26.67
N ASP A 610 12.94 16.56 26.62
CA ASP A 610 12.61 17.38 25.43
C ASP A 610 13.29 16.87 24.13
N VAL A 611 14.51 16.34 24.24
CA VAL A 611 15.24 15.73 23.11
C VAL A 611 14.58 14.43 22.62
N GLY A 612 14.23 13.52 23.54
CA GLY A 612 13.53 12.27 23.21
C GLY A 612 12.12 12.52 22.69
N LEU A 613 11.39 13.47 23.29
CA LEU A 613 10.05 13.87 22.87
C LEU A 613 10.04 14.51 21.48
N THR A 614 11.00 15.40 21.22
CA THR A 614 11.20 15.99 19.88
C THR A 614 11.52 14.91 18.86
N GLY A 615 12.37 13.93 19.21
CA GLY A 615 12.61 12.74 18.39
C GLY A 615 11.34 11.95 18.08
N LEU A 616 10.52 11.60 19.08
CA LEU A 616 9.27 10.86 18.90
C LEU A 616 8.26 11.61 18.04
N ALA A 617 8.08 12.91 18.27
CA ALA A 617 7.17 13.74 17.48
C ALA A 617 7.63 13.80 16.01
N LEU A 618 8.93 13.99 15.75
CA LEU A 618 9.50 13.94 14.40
C LEU A 618 9.25 12.58 13.74
N LEU A 619 9.46 11.46 14.45
CA LEU A 619 9.16 10.11 13.93
C LEU A 619 7.69 9.96 13.54
N ALA A 620 6.75 10.56 14.26
CA ALA A 620 5.34 10.57 13.89
C ALA A 620 5.10 11.34 12.56
N PHE A 621 5.72 12.50 12.34
CA PHE A 621 5.59 13.22 11.07
C PHE A 621 6.30 12.52 9.89
N LEU A 622 7.50 11.97 10.13
CA LEU A 622 8.26 11.21 9.15
C LEU A 622 7.49 9.94 8.71
N GLY A 623 6.76 9.30 9.64
CA GLY A 623 5.89 8.15 9.37
C GLY A 623 4.75 8.42 8.38
N ASP A 624 4.11 9.61 8.39
CA ASP A 624 3.13 10.01 7.35
C ASP A 624 3.80 10.50 6.05
N GLY A 625 5.14 10.53 6.02
CA GLY A 625 5.93 10.94 4.87
C GLY A 625 6.22 12.44 4.79
N HIS A 626 6.16 13.16 5.91
CA HIS A 626 6.57 14.57 5.98
C HIS A 626 8.06 14.66 6.35
N HIS A 627 8.87 15.27 5.49
CA HIS A 627 10.32 15.42 5.70
C HIS A 627 10.80 16.80 5.23
N PRO A 628 11.98 17.29 5.68
CA PRO A 628 12.41 18.68 5.45
C PRO A 628 12.47 19.12 3.97
N ASN A 629 12.72 18.18 3.06
CA ASN A 629 12.81 18.44 1.61
C ASN A 629 11.46 18.34 0.85
N ARG A 630 10.36 17.94 1.53
CA ARG A 630 9.06 17.73 0.88
C ARG A 630 8.13 18.91 1.10
N LYS A 631 7.54 19.44 0.03
CA LYS A 631 6.49 20.46 0.12
C LYS A 631 5.20 19.83 0.68
N THR A 632 4.99 19.93 1.99
CA THR A 632 3.78 19.48 2.71
C THR A 632 3.35 20.53 3.75
N PRO A 633 2.10 20.47 4.27
CA PRO A 633 1.65 21.38 5.33
C PRO A 633 2.54 21.38 6.59
N TYR A 634 3.17 20.25 6.88
CA TYR A 634 4.05 20.06 8.04
C TYR A 634 5.55 20.21 7.73
N GLN A 635 5.94 20.64 6.52
CA GLN A 635 7.36 20.78 6.14
C GLN A 635 8.13 21.68 7.12
N ARG A 636 7.52 22.79 7.56
CA ARG A 636 8.16 23.72 8.50
C ARG A 636 8.34 23.10 9.88
N VAL A 637 7.30 22.43 10.39
CA VAL A 637 7.27 21.71 11.67
C VAL A 637 8.43 20.71 11.76
N VAL A 638 8.55 19.84 10.75
CA VAL A 638 9.61 18.83 10.70
C VAL A 638 10.99 19.48 10.56
N ARG A 639 11.12 20.51 9.71
CA ARG A 639 12.40 21.21 9.52
C ARG A 639 12.86 21.91 10.80
N SER A 640 11.98 22.58 11.53
CA SER A 640 12.34 23.26 12.79
C SER A 640 12.81 22.24 13.84
N GLY A 641 12.04 21.16 14.07
CA GLY A 641 12.46 20.12 15.04
C GLY A 641 13.76 19.41 14.65
N VAL A 642 13.98 19.11 13.37
CA VAL A 642 15.27 18.56 12.90
C VAL A 642 16.41 19.56 13.10
N THR A 643 16.18 20.85 12.88
CA THR A 643 17.19 21.91 13.11
C THR A 643 17.55 21.96 14.60
N TRP A 644 16.55 22.00 15.46
CA TRP A 644 16.72 22.02 16.92
C TRP A 644 17.50 20.81 17.45
N LEU A 645 17.26 19.59 16.94
CA LEU A 645 18.06 18.40 17.29
C LEU A 645 19.53 18.52 16.84
N VAL A 646 19.81 19.13 15.68
CA VAL A 646 21.19 19.33 15.20
C VAL A 646 21.91 20.42 16.00
N GLU A 647 21.19 21.46 16.44
CA GLU A 647 21.71 22.49 17.34
C GLU A 647 22.00 21.90 18.73
N ASN A 648 21.10 21.09 19.29
CA ASN A 648 21.29 20.38 20.57
C ASN A 648 22.36 19.27 20.54
N MET A 649 22.86 18.90 19.36
CA MET A 649 24.08 18.07 19.22
C MET A 649 25.35 18.89 19.44
N SER A 650 25.29 20.20 19.22
CA SER A 650 26.45 21.10 19.17
C SER A 650 26.74 21.79 20.52
N GLU A 651 25.77 21.86 21.43
CA GLU A 651 25.93 22.50 22.74
C GLU A 651 26.67 21.64 23.79
N GLY A 652 26.86 20.35 23.51
CA GLY A 652 27.47 19.40 24.46
C GLY A 652 28.96 19.16 24.22
N HIS A 653 29.27 18.37 23.20
CA HIS A 653 30.59 17.77 22.98
C HIS A 653 30.75 17.45 21.47
N ASP A 654 31.98 17.44 20.94
CA ASP A 654 32.29 16.92 19.58
C ASP A 654 32.04 15.40 19.42
N ASP A 655 31.50 14.74 20.45
CA ASP A 655 31.22 13.30 20.47
C ASP A 655 29.89 12.91 19.79
N GLY A 656 29.11 13.85 19.26
CA GLY A 656 27.88 13.55 18.51
C GLY A 656 26.69 13.08 19.36
N LEU A 657 26.78 13.16 20.69
CA LEU A 657 25.61 13.10 21.56
C LEU A 657 24.59 14.17 21.15
N ILE A 658 23.30 13.91 21.36
CA ILE A 658 22.22 14.89 21.17
C ILE A 658 21.66 15.18 22.55
N GLY A 659 21.70 16.44 22.98
CA GLY A 659 21.36 16.83 24.35
C GLY A 659 22.50 16.64 25.36
N GLY A 660 22.15 16.78 26.64
CA GLY A 660 23.09 16.73 27.76
C GLY A 660 23.14 15.39 28.49
N ARG A 661 24.27 15.12 29.16
CA ARG A 661 24.49 13.94 30.03
C ARG A 661 23.92 14.12 31.45
N SER A 662 22.97 15.05 31.62
CA SER A 662 22.50 15.57 32.91
C SER A 662 21.47 14.68 33.62
N ASN A 663 20.91 13.69 32.93
CA ASN A 663 19.94 12.74 33.45
C ASN A 663 20.36 11.31 33.04
N HIS A 664 19.95 10.26 33.76
CA HIS A 664 20.32 8.86 33.42
C HIS A 664 19.66 8.31 32.15
N ALA A 665 18.59 8.93 31.67
CA ALA A 665 17.85 8.56 30.48
C ALA A 665 18.37 9.22 29.19
N PHE A 666 19.45 10.01 29.25
CA PHE A 666 20.03 10.70 28.09
C PHE A 666 20.30 9.76 26.90
N MET A 667 20.55 8.48 27.17
CA MET A 667 20.74 7.46 26.15
C MET A 667 19.45 7.13 25.39
N TYR A 668 18.28 7.11 26.05
CA TYR A 668 16.99 6.99 25.36
C TYR A 668 16.70 8.25 24.55
N ASP A 669 16.89 9.43 25.15
CA ASP A 669 16.65 10.71 24.48
C ASP A 669 17.51 10.82 23.20
N HIS A 670 18.80 10.52 23.31
CA HIS A 670 19.70 10.41 22.16
C HIS A 670 19.28 9.33 21.17
N ALA A 671 18.92 8.12 21.62
CA ALA A 671 18.58 7.02 20.73
C ALA A 671 17.36 7.33 19.85
N VAL A 672 16.31 7.94 20.43
CA VAL A 672 15.14 8.38 19.66
C VAL A 672 15.50 9.53 18.72
N ALA A 673 16.25 10.54 19.18
CA ALA A 673 16.67 11.67 18.36
C ALA A 673 17.59 11.25 17.19
N ALA A 674 18.51 10.32 17.43
CA ALA A 674 19.39 9.74 16.42
C ALA A 674 18.60 8.97 15.36
N LEU A 675 17.61 8.17 15.77
CA LEU A 675 16.69 7.52 14.86
C LEU A 675 15.90 8.53 14.01
N ALA A 676 15.40 9.61 14.62
CA ALA A 676 14.68 10.68 13.92
C ALA A 676 15.57 11.40 12.89
N LEU A 677 16.84 11.69 13.22
CA LEU A 677 17.80 12.25 12.27
C LEU A 677 18.14 11.28 11.13
N CYS A 678 18.29 9.99 11.42
CA CYS A 678 18.54 8.97 10.40
C CYS A 678 17.33 8.82 9.46
N GLU A 679 16.10 8.71 9.98
CA GLU A 679 14.87 8.68 9.17
C GLU A 679 14.70 9.99 8.36
N ALA A 680 14.99 11.15 8.95
CA ALA A 680 14.93 12.44 8.25
C ALA A 680 15.95 12.55 7.11
N TYR A 681 17.19 12.08 7.31
CA TYR A 681 18.21 12.02 6.25
C TYR A 681 17.81 11.01 5.16
N LEU A 682 17.46 9.77 5.53
CA LEU A 682 16.98 8.71 4.63
C LEU A 682 15.88 9.22 3.68
N LEU A 683 14.89 9.93 4.23
CA LEU A 683 13.76 10.47 3.49
C LEU A 683 14.06 11.69 2.64
N SER A 684 14.92 12.60 3.13
CA SER A 684 15.14 13.90 2.52
C SER A 684 16.30 13.94 1.54
N GLN A 685 17.28 13.05 1.73
CA GLN A 685 18.59 13.03 1.08
C GLN A 685 19.25 14.42 1.06
N GLN A 686 19.04 15.19 2.14
CA GLN A 686 19.66 16.51 2.31
C GLN A 686 21.09 16.37 2.83
N GLU A 687 22.06 16.87 2.07
CA GLU A 687 23.49 16.76 2.38
C GLU A 687 23.85 17.31 3.77
N ASN A 688 23.22 18.41 4.18
CA ASN A 688 23.44 19.01 5.50
C ASN A 688 22.95 18.15 6.69
N LEU A 689 22.20 17.06 6.43
CA LEU A 689 21.80 16.09 7.44
C LEU A 689 22.68 14.84 7.47
N ARG A 690 23.46 14.55 6.41
CA ARG A 690 24.36 13.38 6.36
C ARG A 690 25.39 13.41 7.50
N GLY A 691 26.06 14.56 7.65
CA GLY A 691 27.07 14.78 8.70
C GLY A 691 26.52 14.61 10.12
N PRO A 692 25.46 15.34 10.52
CA PRO A 692 24.82 15.16 11.83
C PRO A 692 24.32 13.73 12.08
N ALA A 693 23.64 13.10 11.12
CA ALA A 693 23.16 11.73 11.27
C ALA A 693 24.33 10.75 11.50
N GLN A 694 25.43 10.87 10.74
CA GLN A 694 26.62 10.06 10.96
C GLN A 694 27.25 10.29 12.34
N ARG A 695 27.30 11.53 12.84
CA ARG A 695 27.83 11.81 14.20
C ARG A 695 27.00 11.14 15.29
N ALA A 696 25.67 11.13 15.16
CA ALA A 696 24.78 10.43 16.08
C ALA A 696 25.01 8.91 16.06
N VAL A 697 25.11 8.30 14.86
CA VAL A 697 25.47 6.88 14.72
C VAL A 697 26.84 6.58 15.34
N ASN A 698 27.82 7.47 15.15
CA ASN A 698 29.15 7.32 15.75
C ASN A 698 29.11 7.39 17.29
N PHE A 699 28.18 8.15 17.89
CA PHE A 699 27.96 8.14 19.34
C PHE A 699 27.41 6.79 19.80
N VAL A 700 26.37 6.27 19.13
CA VAL A 700 25.80 4.93 19.40
C VAL A 700 26.89 3.86 19.36
N LEU A 701 27.79 3.90 18.36
CA LEU A 701 28.89 2.94 18.26
C LEU A 701 29.93 3.09 19.39
N ARG A 702 30.23 4.32 19.85
CA ARG A 702 31.09 4.56 21.03
C ARG A 702 30.47 4.15 22.35
N ALA A 703 29.14 4.18 22.47
CA ALA A 703 28.40 3.76 23.64
C ALA A 703 28.23 2.22 23.75
N ARG A 704 28.67 1.45 22.73
CA ARG A 704 28.58 -0.01 22.71
C ARG A 704 29.64 -0.64 23.61
N ASN A 705 29.23 -1.60 24.44
CA ASN A 705 30.17 -2.46 25.15
C ASN A 705 30.98 -3.29 24.14
N PRO A 706 32.33 -3.37 24.25
CA PRO A 706 33.15 -4.19 23.36
C PRO A 706 32.63 -5.63 23.26
N TYR A 707 32.37 -6.08 22.03
CA TYR A 707 31.85 -7.42 21.70
C TYR A 707 30.48 -7.78 22.34
N LYS A 708 29.77 -6.81 22.93
CA LYS A 708 28.39 -6.93 23.40
C LYS A 708 27.54 -5.77 22.85
N ALA A 709 26.61 -5.27 23.66
CA ALA A 709 25.49 -4.41 23.28
C ALA A 709 25.51 -3.13 24.15
N TRP A 710 24.36 -2.61 24.59
CA TRP A 710 24.26 -1.29 25.23
C TRP A 710 23.52 -1.30 26.56
N ARG A 711 23.86 -0.30 27.39
CA ARG A 711 23.07 0.17 28.53
C ARG A 711 23.01 1.71 28.49
N TYR A 712 23.16 2.41 29.62
CA TYR A 712 22.89 3.85 29.76
C TYR A 712 24.17 4.68 29.91
N GLU A 713 25.33 4.03 29.93
CA GLU A 713 26.63 4.64 30.19
C GLU A 713 27.42 4.90 28.89
N ALA A 714 28.00 6.08 28.80
CA ALA A 714 28.99 6.43 27.77
C ALA A 714 30.11 7.26 28.46
N PRO A 715 31.35 6.75 28.61
CA PRO A 715 31.84 5.45 28.14
C PRO A 715 31.10 4.25 28.77
N PRO A 716 31.02 3.12 28.04
CA PRO A 716 30.33 1.92 28.51
C PRO A 716 31.02 1.28 29.72
N ASN A 717 30.25 0.64 30.61
CA ASN A 717 30.69 0.11 31.90
C ASN A 717 30.73 -1.44 31.99
N GLY A 718 30.36 -2.15 30.92
CA GLY A 718 30.23 -3.62 30.87
C GLY A 718 28.80 -4.14 30.99
N GLU A 719 27.85 -3.33 31.46
CA GLU A 719 26.45 -3.74 31.61
C GLU A 719 25.65 -3.58 30.31
N ASN A 720 24.61 -4.40 30.13
CA ASN A 720 23.79 -4.44 28.91
C ASN A 720 22.32 -4.70 29.27
N ASP A 721 21.37 -4.17 28.49
CA ASP A 721 19.95 -4.54 28.57
C ASP A 721 19.28 -4.65 27.20
N SER A 722 18.20 -5.43 27.11
CA SER A 722 17.47 -5.69 25.86
C SER A 722 16.68 -4.49 25.33
N SER A 723 16.32 -3.54 26.19
CA SER A 723 15.44 -2.42 25.87
C SER A 723 16.17 -1.37 25.03
N ILE A 724 17.27 -0.81 25.56
CA ILE A 724 18.04 0.21 24.83
C ILE A 724 18.76 -0.40 23.63
N THR A 725 19.23 -1.66 23.74
CA THR A 725 19.81 -2.42 22.62
C THR A 725 18.85 -2.50 21.42
N GLY A 726 17.54 -2.67 21.66
CA GLY A 726 16.54 -2.67 20.59
C GLY A 726 16.41 -1.34 19.85
N TRP A 727 16.58 -0.21 20.55
CA TRP A 727 16.66 1.10 19.90
C TRP A 727 17.94 1.23 19.07
N MET A 728 19.08 0.81 19.60
CA MET A 728 20.36 0.87 18.89
C MET A 728 20.35 0.03 17.62
N VAL A 729 19.79 -1.19 17.64
CA VAL A 729 19.56 -2.00 16.43
C VAL A 729 18.71 -1.26 15.39
N ARG A 730 17.65 -0.56 15.82
CA ARG A 730 16.78 0.19 14.90
C ARG A 730 17.46 1.43 14.31
N ILE A 731 18.29 2.15 15.09
CA ILE A 731 19.12 3.26 14.59
C ILE A 731 20.10 2.73 13.54
N LEU A 732 20.88 1.70 13.89
CA LEU A 732 21.88 1.11 13.01
C LEU A 732 21.25 0.61 11.71
N LYS A 733 20.09 -0.08 11.78
CA LYS A 733 19.40 -0.52 10.56
C LYS A 733 18.94 0.64 9.69
N THR A 734 18.36 1.68 10.29
CA THR A 734 17.95 2.89 9.55
C THR A 734 19.15 3.62 8.94
N ALA A 735 20.30 3.64 9.63
CA ALA A 735 21.55 4.20 9.14
C ALA A 735 22.14 3.40 7.97
N GLU A 736 22.15 2.05 8.05
CA GLU A 736 22.56 1.18 6.95
C GLU A 736 21.70 1.45 5.69
N ASP A 737 20.38 1.47 5.85
CA ASP A 737 19.45 1.72 4.74
C ASP A 737 19.51 3.17 4.20
N ALA A 738 20.09 4.11 4.97
CA ALA A 738 20.38 5.47 4.53
C ALA A 738 21.77 5.63 3.87
N GLY A 739 22.59 4.58 3.81
CA GLY A 739 23.96 4.65 3.31
C GLY A 739 24.88 5.49 4.21
N LEU A 740 24.70 5.38 5.53
CA LEU A 740 25.61 5.84 6.56
C LEU A 740 26.53 4.71 7.00
N ASP A 741 27.70 5.04 7.53
CA ASP A 741 28.70 4.07 7.97
C ASP A 741 28.25 3.41 9.28
N VAL A 742 28.13 2.08 9.29
CA VAL A 742 27.72 1.26 10.44
C VAL A 742 28.69 0.11 10.67
N ASP A 743 28.99 -0.18 11.95
CA ASP A 743 29.74 -1.35 12.35
C ASP A 743 28.82 -2.59 12.39
N LYS A 744 29.03 -3.55 11.49
CA LYS A 744 28.19 -4.77 11.43
C LYS A 744 28.38 -5.69 12.65
N ALA A 745 29.52 -5.64 13.34
CA ALA A 745 29.72 -6.39 14.58
C ALA A 745 28.82 -5.90 15.73
N ALA A 746 28.18 -4.74 15.58
CA ALA A 746 27.17 -4.24 16.51
C ALA A 746 25.85 -5.03 16.45
N TYR A 747 25.51 -5.59 15.28
CA TYR A 747 24.37 -6.52 15.14
C TYR A 747 24.63 -7.84 15.87
N GLU A 748 25.88 -8.29 15.93
CA GLU A 748 26.26 -9.58 16.51
C GLU A 748 26.26 -9.54 18.04
N GLY A 749 26.74 -8.45 18.62
CA GLY A 749 26.57 -8.17 20.04
C GLY A 749 25.09 -8.10 20.45
N ALA A 750 24.22 -7.52 19.60
CA ALA A 750 22.79 -7.49 19.84
C ALA A 750 22.13 -8.88 19.72
N ARG A 751 22.45 -9.65 18.67
CA ARG A 751 21.98 -11.02 18.45
C ARG A 751 22.32 -11.91 19.64
N SER A 752 23.59 -11.88 20.07
CA SER A 752 24.08 -12.60 21.24
C SER A 752 23.35 -12.20 22.53
N LEU A 753 23.08 -10.90 22.75
CA LEU A 753 22.31 -10.45 23.91
C LEU A 753 20.88 -10.98 23.88
N PHE A 754 20.18 -10.90 22.75
CA PHE A 754 18.81 -11.41 22.65
C PHE A 754 18.74 -12.94 22.80
N ASP A 755 19.76 -13.68 22.38
CA ASP A 755 19.89 -15.11 22.66
C ASP A 755 20.18 -15.40 24.14
N GLU A 756 21.03 -14.60 24.81
CA GLU A 756 21.33 -14.70 26.24
C GLU A 756 20.07 -14.48 27.11
N LEU A 757 19.28 -13.46 26.77
CA LEU A 757 18.11 -12.98 27.51
C LEU A 757 16.78 -13.66 27.15
N THR A 758 16.72 -14.44 26.05
CA THR A 758 15.52 -15.20 25.68
C THR A 758 15.48 -16.54 26.41
N ASP A 759 14.39 -16.79 27.14
CA ASP A 759 14.03 -18.14 27.57
C ASP A 759 13.41 -18.89 26.38
N SER A 760 14.18 -19.83 25.81
CA SER A 760 13.76 -20.64 24.67
C SER A 760 12.58 -21.58 24.95
N SER A 761 12.21 -21.81 26.22
CA SER A 761 11.08 -22.67 26.59
C SER A 761 9.74 -21.93 26.55
N THR A 762 9.73 -20.63 26.83
CA THR A 762 8.52 -19.78 26.81
C THR A 762 8.48 -18.81 25.63
N GLY A 763 9.63 -18.53 25.01
CA GLY A 763 9.77 -17.44 24.05
C GLY A 763 9.76 -16.04 24.69
N ARG A 764 9.90 -15.90 26.02
CA ARG A 764 10.03 -14.58 26.66
C ARG A 764 11.45 -14.05 26.56
N CYS A 765 11.62 -12.81 26.13
CA CYS A 765 12.89 -12.09 26.32
C CYS A 765 12.80 -11.25 27.61
N GLY A 766 13.80 -11.37 28.47
CA GLY A 766 13.91 -10.57 29.69
C GLY A 766 14.65 -9.24 29.48
N TYR A 767 14.86 -8.50 30.56
CA TYR A 767 15.46 -7.16 30.53
C TYR A 767 16.98 -7.18 30.70
N ILE A 768 17.45 -7.72 31.83
CA ILE A 768 18.86 -7.99 32.15
C ILE A 768 19.09 -9.46 32.57
N ASN A 769 18.05 -10.17 33.00
CA ASN A 769 18.07 -11.61 33.25
C ASN A 769 17.23 -12.36 32.21
N ARG A 770 17.58 -13.63 31.96
CA ARG A 770 16.86 -14.47 30.99
C ARG A 770 15.38 -14.65 31.34
N GLY A 771 14.50 -14.34 30.39
CA GLY A 771 13.06 -14.63 30.46
C GLY A 771 12.30 -13.93 31.60
N GLU A 772 12.88 -12.92 32.25
CA GLU A 772 12.22 -12.20 33.33
C GLU A 772 11.05 -11.32 32.83
N PRO A 773 10.04 -11.02 33.66
CA PRO A 773 8.99 -10.06 33.32
C PRO A 773 9.56 -8.65 33.06
N PRO A 774 8.87 -7.82 32.27
CA PRO A 774 9.36 -6.48 31.96
C PRO A 774 9.51 -5.59 33.20
N ALA A 775 10.59 -4.81 33.23
CA ALA A 775 10.85 -3.85 34.29
C ALA A 775 9.71 -2.83 34.45
N ARG A 776 9.58 -2.31 35.67
CA ARG A 776 8.63 -1.25 36.04
C ARG A 776 9.34 -0.23 36.94
N PRO A 777 9.08 1.08 36.77
CA PRO A 777 9.55 2.08 37.72
C PRO A 777 9.04 1.78 39.13
N THR A 778 9.82 2.16 40.14
CA THR A 778 9.49 2.00 41.55
C THR A 778 8.10 2.58 41.86
N GLY A 779 7.24 1.80 42.51
CA GLY A 779 5.85 2.20 42.84
C GLY A 779 4.84 2.09 41.69
N LYS A 780 5.26 1.89 40.43
CA LYS A 780 4.34 1.77 39.28
C LYS A 780 3.85 0.34 39.01
N ALA A 781 4.45 -0.67 39.66
CA ALA A 781 4.16 -2.09 39.40
C ALA A 781 2.71 -2.51 39.73
N ASP A 782 2.06 -1.93 40.75
CA ASP A 782 0.68 -2.28 41.10
C ASP A 782 -0.33 -1.68 40.11
N LYS A 783 -0.07 -0.45 39.66
CA LYS A 783 -0.89 0.28 38.68
C LYS A 783 -0.73 -0.28 37.26
N TRP A 784 0.46 -0.76 36.90
CA TRP A 784 0.73 -1.44 35.62
C TRP A 784 1.56 -2.72 35.80
N PRO A 785 0.93 -3.85 36.16
CA PRO A 785 1.62 -5.11 36.41
C PRO A 785 2.49 -5.57 35.24
N ALA A 786 3.74 -5.96 35.53
CA ALA A 786 4.67 -6.50 34.53
C ALA A 786 4.07 -7.71 33.77
N ALA A 787 3.28 -8.54 34.46
CA ALA A 787 2.58 -9.69 33.89
C ALA A 787 1.50 -9.34 32.84
N ASN A 788 1.19 -8.06 32.62
CA ASN A 788 0.28 -7.60 31.56
C ASN A 788 1.00 -7.15 30.28
N SER A 789 2.34 -7.19 30.26
CA SER A 789 3.17 -6.70 29.15
C SER A 789 4.20 -7.73 28.71
N GLU A 790 4.57 -7.66 27.44
CA GLU A 790 5.63 -8.45 26.82
C GLU A 790 6.57 -7.51 26.03
N SER A 791 6.85 -6.31 26.59
CA SER A 791 7.63 -5.26 25.92
C SER A 791 9.00 -5.75 25.44
N LEU A 792 9.81 -6.40 26.28
CA LEU A 792 11.13 -6.89 25.87
C LEU A 792 11.03 -8.06 24.87
N THR A 793 10.02 -8.92 24.98
CA THR A 793 9.70 -9.94 23.95
C THR A 793 9.39 -9.29 22.60
N ALA A 794 8.63 -8.18 22.58
CA ALA A 794 8.33 -7.43 21.37
C ALA A 794 9.56 -6.70 20.80
N VAL A 795 10.41 -6.14 21.67
CA VAL A 795 11.70 -5.53 21.29
C VAL A 795 12.63 -6.57 20.68
N ALA A 796 12.75 -7.75 21.30
CA ALA A 796 13.55 -8.86 20.76
C ALA A 796 13.01 -9.33 19.41
N LEU A 797 11.70 -9.59 19.28
CA LEU A 797 11.08 -10.01 18.01
C LEU A 797 11.31 -8.99 16.88
N LEU A 798 11.11 -7.70 17.15
CA LEU A 798 11.39 -6.63 16.17
C LEU A 798 12.88 -6.59 15.80
N SER A 799 13.76 -6.68 16.79
CA SER A 799 15.21 -6.66 16.57
C SER A 799 15.66 -7.85 15.74
N ARG A 800 15.16 -9.07 16.02
CA ARG A 800 15.47 -10.27 15.24
C ARG A 800 15.11 -10.15 13.76
N PHE A 801 14.01 -9.47 13.41
CA PHE A 801 13.70 -9.15 12.02
C PHE A 801 14.73 -8.20 11.38
N PHE A 802 15.16 -7.16 12.08
CA PHE A 802 16.24 -6.28 11.61
C PHE A 802 17.60 -7.00 11.55
N LEU A 803 17.80 -8.02 12.39
CA LEU A 803 18.97 -8.94 12.40
C LEU A 803 18.89 -10.06 11.34
N GLY A 804 17.93 -9.99 10.39
CA GLY A 804 17.86 -10.88 9.22
C GLY A 804 17.17 -12.23 9.45
N GLU A 805 16.65 -12.45 10.65
CA GLU A 805 15.96 -13.69 11.01
C GLU A 805 14.56 -13.77 10.38
N THR A 806 14.06 -15.00 10.18
CA THR A 806 12.68 -15.23 9.75
C THR A 806 12.08 -16.40 10.53
N PRO A 807 10.75 -16.48 10.69
CA PRO A 807 10.10 -17.57 11.45
C PRO A 807 10.38 -18.98 10.91
N GLN A 808 10.82 -19.11 9.66
CA GLN A 808 11.25 -20.38 9.04
C GLN A 808 12.68 -20.77 9.42
N LYS A 809 13.57 -19.78 9.65
CA LYS A 809 14.96 -20.00 10.07
C LYS A 809 15.06 -20.18 11.58
N ASN A 810 14.35 -19.35 12.35
CA ASN A 810 14.32 -19.40 13.81
C ASN A 810 12.86 -19.49 14.31
N PRO A 811 12.43 -20.64 14.85
CA PRO A 811 11.07 -20.82 15.37
C PRO A 811 10.79 -19.98 16.63
N LEU A 812 11.81 -19.44 17.32
CA LEU A 812 11.61 -18.54 18.47
C LEU A 812 10.80 -17.29 18.09
N LEU A 813 10.86 -16.80 16.84
CA LEU A 813 10.04 -15.68 16.39
C LEU A 813 8.53 -16.00 16.49
N SER A 814 8.16 -17.26 16.23
CA SER A 814 6.78 -17.72 16.44
C SER A 814 6.44 -17.82 17.93
N ALA A 815 7.37 -18.25 18.78
CA ALA A 815 7.17 -18.32 20.23
C ALA A 815 6.98 -16.92 20.85
N HIS A 816 7.85 -15.95 20.49
CA HIS A 816 7.68 -14.54 20.85
C HIS A 816 6.29 -14.03 20.46
N ALA A 817 5.85 -14.30 19.22
CA ALA A 817 4.58 -13.82 18.71
C ALA A 817 3.35 -14.49 19.36
N GLU A 818 3.36 -15.82 19.61
CA GLU A 818 2.27 -16.47 20.37
C GLU A 818 2.19 -15.94 21.81
N LEU A 819 3.32 -15.68 22.46
CA LEU A 819 3.34 -15.11 23.80
C LEU A 819 2.73 -13.70 23.82
N MET A 820 3.10 -12.84 22.86
CA MET A 820 2.50 -11.50 22.70
C MET A 820 1.00 -11.55 22.37
N LEU A 821 0.51 -12.57 21.65
CA LEU A 821 -0.93 -12.78 21.43
C LEU A 821 -1.71 -13.08 22.73
N SER A 822 -1.05 -13.48 23.81
CA SER A 822 -1.69 -13.62 25.13
C SER A 822 -1.89 -12.27 25.85
N LYS A 823 -1.24 -11.20 25.37
CA LYS A 823 -1.25 -9.83 25.92
C LYS A 823 -1.56 -8.82 24.81
N LEU A 824 -2.74 -8.94 24.20
CA LEU A 824 -3.19 -8.00 23.17
C LEU A 824 -3.44 -6.58 23.73
N PRO A 825 -3.22 -5.52 22.94
CA PRO A 825 -3.53 -4.14 23.34
C PRO A 825 -4.98 -3.99 23.82
N ALA A 826 -5.16 -3.39 24.99
CA ALA A 826 -6.46 -3.11 25.58
C ALA A 826 -6.39 -1.88 26.51
N TRP A 827 -7.36 -0.99 26.36
CA TRP A 827 -7.61 0.17 27.22
C TRP A 827 -9.12 0.20 27.47
N LYS A 828 -9.56 0.07 28.73
CA LYS A 828 -10.98 -0.18 29.06
C LYS A 828 -11.50 0.90 30.00
N GLY A 829 -11.71 2.10 29.45
CA GLY A 829 -12.02 3.28 30.24
C GLY A 829 -10.90 3.52 31.25
N ASP A 830 -11.25 3.53 32.53
CA ASP A 830 -10.32 3.81 33.63
C ASP A 830 -9.44 2.61 34.04
N ASP A 831 -9.70 1.37 33.55
CA ASP A 831 -8.75 0.25 33.74
C ASP A 831 -7.58 0.39 32.75
N VAL A 832 -6.52 1.04 33.24
CA VAL A 832 -5.26 1.30 32.51
C VAL A 832 -4.18 0.24 32.75
N ARG A 833 -4.44 -0.81 33.54
CA ARG A 833 -3.42 -1.78 33.98
C ARG A 833 -2.78 -2.61 32.85
N THR A 834 -3.39 -2.58 31.66
CA THR A 834 -2.91 -3.23 30.41
C THR A 834 -2.33 -2.25 29.40
N VAL A 835 -2.34 -0.94 29.69
CA VAL A 835 -1.77 0.09 28.83
C VAL A 835 -0.26 0.12 29.05
N ASP A 836 0.49 -0.18 27.99
CA ASP A 836 1.95 -0.11 27.94
C ASP A 836 2.31 0.33 26.52
N LEU A 837 2.39 1.65 26.31
CA LEU A 837 2.57 2.20 24.96
C LEU A 837 3.93 1.81 24.36
N TYR A 838 4.94 1.60 25.21
CA TYR A 838 6.23 1.07 24.82
C TYR A 838 6.11 -0.34 24.22
N TYR A 839 5.45 -1.24 24.94
CA TYR A 839 5.09 -2.56 24.40
C TYR A 839 4.28 -2.45 23.10
N TRP A 840 3.32 -1.52 23.03
CA TRP A 840 2.42 -1.45 21.88
C TRP A 840 3.12 -0.96 20.60
N VAL A 841 4.06 -0.02 20.66
CA VAL A 841 4.81 0.47 19.48
C VAL A 841 5.75 -0.60 18.92
N HIS A 842 6.52 -1.24 19.79
CA HIS A 842 7.40 -2.35 19.38
C HIS A 842 6.57 -3.56 18.93
N GLY A 843 5.49 -3.88 19.64
CA GLY A 843 4.59 -4.98 19.33
C GLY A 843 3.83 -4.80 18.02
N ALA A 844 3.37 -3.58 17.71
CA ALA A 844 2.75 -3.28 16.42
C ALA A 844 3.73 -3.54 15.27
N SER A 845 4.97 -3.04 15.39
CA SER A 845 6.03 -3.25 14.40
C SER A 845 6.37 -4.74 14.24
N ALA A 846 6.63 -5.43 15.34
CA ALA A 846 6.97 -6.85 15.37
C ALA A 846 5.86 -7.74 14.78
N MET A 847 4.60 -7.52 15.19
CA MET A 847 3.46 -8.31 14.71
C MET A 847 3.12 -8.01 13.26
N PHE A 848 3.33 -6.77 12.79
CA PHE A 848 3.14 -6.44 11.37
C PHE A 848 4.11 -7.23 10.48
N LEU A 849 5.37 -7.35 10.91
CA LEU A 849 6.41 -8.11 10.23
C LEU A 849 6.22 -9.64 10.33
N MET A 850 5.70 -10.15 11.46
CA MET A 850 5.23 -11.54 11.55
C MET A 850 4.08 -11.84 10.57
N GLY A 851 3.21 -10.86 10.33
CA GLY A 851 2.09 -10.99 9.41
C GLY A 851 1.05 -12.05 9.82
N GLY A 852 0.26 -12.47 8.82
CA GLY A 852 -0.79 -13.48 8.95
C GLY A 852 -1.69 -13.32 10.18
N LYS A 853 -1.98 -14.45 10.83
CA LYS A 853 -2.79 -14.54 12.05
C LYS A 853 -2.30 -13.67 13.21
N TYR A 854 -0.98 -13.40 13.28
CA TYR A 854 -0.38 -12.61 14.34
C TYR A 854 -0.76 -11.14 14.16
N TRP A 855 -0.56 -10.62 12.94
CA TRP A 855 -0.93 -9.27 12.62
C TRP A 855 -2.43 -9.02 12.71
N GLU A 856 -3.25 -9.91 12.14
CA GLU A 856 -4.71 -9.77 12.14
C GLU A 856 -5.26 -9.66 13.57
N LYS A 857 -4.85 -10.55 14.47
CA LYS A 857 -5.27 -10.51 15.89
C LYS A 857 -4.77 -9.24 16.61
N TRP A 858 -3.49 -8.90 16.45
CA TRP A 858 -2.92 -7.70 17.07
C TRP A 858 -3.66 -6.44 16.66
N ASN A 859 -3.81 -6.25 15.36
CA ASN A 859 -4.38 -5.06 14.75
C ASN A 859 -5.87 -4.91 15.05
N ASN A 860 -6.63 -6.01 15.07
CA ASN A 860 -8.05 -6.01 15.41
C ASN A 860 -8.29 -5.62 16.88
N ALA A 861 -7.33 -5.81 17.78
CA ALA A 861 -7.38 -5.30 19.14
C ALA A 861 -6.87 -3.83 19.24
N MET A 862 -5.72 -3.55 18.63
CA MET A 862 -5.03 -2.25 18.70
C MET A 862 -5.85 -1.09 18.12
N LYS A 863 -6.41 -1.24 16.91
CA LYS A 863 -7.13 -0.17 16.22
C LYS A 863 -8.32 0.39 17.00
N PRO A 864 -9.33 -0.41 17.40
CA PRO A 864 -10.47 0.12 18.14
C PRO A 864 -10.03 0.68 19.49
N THR A 865 -9.06 0.04 20.16
CA THR A 865 -8.50 0.53 21.43
C THR A 865 -7.96 1.96 21.29
N LEU A 866 -7.08 2.22 20.31
CA LEU A 866 -6.48 3.54 20.13
C LEU A 866 -7.49 4.59 19.60
N VAL A 867 -8.38 4.22 18.68
CA VAL A 867 -9.39 5.14 18.11
C VAL A 867 -10.46 5.51 19.15
N VAL A 868 -10.76 4.64 20.11
CA VAL A 868 -11.69 4.92 21.21
C VAL A 868 -11.02 5.76 22.30
N ALA A 869 -9.76 5.47 22.64
CA ALA A 869 -9.00 6.20 23.67
C ALA A 869 -8.53 7.60 23.26
N GLN A 870 -8.60 7.96 21.97
CA GLN A 870 -8.22 9.30 21.50
C GLN A 870 -9.18 10.37 22.05
N ARG A 871 -8.63 11.43 22.63
CA ARG A 871 -9.38 12.59 23.12
C ARG A 871 -10.05 13.35 21.97
N LYS A 872 -11.23 13.91 22.25
CA LYS A 872 -12.12 14.56 21.25
C LYS A 872 -12.62 15.93 21.71
N ASP A 873 -12.12 16.38 22.86
CA ASP A 873 -12.62 17.46 23.67
C ASP A 873 -11.62 18.63 23.71
N GLY A 874 -12.09 19.83 23.38
CA GLY A 874 -11.31 21.07 23.46
C GLY A 874 -9.95 21.00 22.77
N HIS A 875 -8.93 21.60 23.40
CA HIS A 875 -7.54 21.57 22.94
C HIS A 875 -6.87 20.18 23.09
N LEU A 876 -7.48 19.23 23.82
CA LEU A 876 -6.98 17.86 23.92
C LEU A 876 -7.33 17.01 22.69
N ALA A 877 -8.26 17.46 21.84
CA ALA A 877 -8.75 16.72 20.69
C ALA A 877 -7.60 16.28 19.74
N GLY A 878 -7.45 14.97 19.57
CA GLY A 878 -6.37 14.35 18.80
C GLY A 878 -5.25 13.72 19.65
N SER A 879 -5.13 14.07 20.93
CA SER A 879 -4.15 13.50 21.85
C SER A 879 -4.60 12.19 22.52
N TRP A 880 -3.69 11.55 23.25
CA TRP A 880 -3.97 10.44 24.16
C TRP A 880 -3.46 10.75 25.56
N ASP A 881 -4.19 10.31 26.59
CA ASP A 881 -3.82 10.57 27.98
C ASP A 881 -2.57 9.76 28.41
N PRO A 882 -1.67 10.35 29.22
CA PRO A 882 -0.40 9.72 29.60
C PRO A 882 -0.53 8.67 30.71
N VAL A 883 -1.24 7.57 30.41
CA VAL A 883 -1.64 6.55 31.41
C VAL A 883 -0.98 5.18 31.20
N ASP A 884 0.32 5.18 30.91
CA ASP A 884 1.18 3.99 30.86
C ASP A 884 2.39 4.13 31.83
N PRO A 885 3.19 3.07 32.07
CA PRO A 885 4.29 3.10 33.05
C PRO A 885 5.29 4.26 32.87
N TRP A 886 5.44 4.74 31.63
CA TRP A 886 6.40 5.79 31.23
C TRP A 886 5.70 7.11 30.89
N GLY A 887 4.36 7.10 30.80
CA GLY A 887 3.55 8.25 30.41
C GLY A 887 3.67 9.44 31.37
N GLU A 888 3.78 9.20 32.67
CA GLU A 888 3.98 10.27 33.67
C GLU A 888 5.34 10.99 33.51
N ASP A 889 6.34 10.34 32.92
CA ASP A 889 7.68 10.91 32.73
C ASP A 889 7.81 11.58 31.34
N GLY A 890 7.21 10.98 30.29
CA GLY A 890 7.21 11.53 28.92
C GLY A 890 6.04 12.48 28.58
N GLY A 891 5.02 12.55 29.44
CA GLY A 891 3.85 13.40 29.27
C GLY A 891 2.95 13.05 28.07
N ARG A 892 2.00 13.95 27.80
CA ARG A 892 1.00 13.82 26.72
C ARG A 892 1.63 13.84 25.32
N ILE A 893 2.79 14.49 25.14
CA ILE A 893 3.58 14.45 23.90
C ILE A 893 4.00 13.00 23.60
N TYR A 894 4.65 12.33 24.57
CA TYR A 894 5.09 10.94 24.43
C TYR A 894 3.91 10.03 24.06
N SER A 895 2.84 10.03 24.86
CA SER A 895 1.72 9.11 24.63
C SER A 895 1.01 9.38 23.31
N THR A 896 0.90 10.65 22.88
CA THR A 896 0.34 10.99 21.56
C THR A 896 1.22 10.51 20.42
N ALA A 897 2.54 10.75 20.48
CA ALA A 897 3.47 10.30 19.46
C ALA A 897 3.52 8.76 19.36
N MET A 898 3.56 8.06 20.50
CA MET A 898 3.55 6.59 20.56
C MET A 898 2.25 6.00 19.98
N CYS A 899 1.08 6.54 20.33
CA CYS A 899 -0.20 6.11 19.76
C CYS A 899 -0.29 6.36 18.25
N VAL A 900 0.24 7.48 17.75
CA VAL A 900 0.36 7.74 16.30
C VAL A 900 1.28 6.72 15.63
N LEU A 901 2.46 6.43 16.20
CA LEU A 901 3.41 5.46 15.66
C LEU A 901 2.83 4.04 15.59
N CYS A 902 2.04 3.61 16.58
CA CYS A 902 1.28 2.34 16.53
C CYS A 902 0.37 2.26 15.30
N LEU A 903 -0.40 3.33 15.01
CA LEU A 903 -1.33 3.38 13.88
C LEU A 903 -0.61 3.51 12.52
N GLN A 904 0.61 4.05 12.50
CA GLN A 904 1.43 4.28 11.31
C GLN A 904 2.30 3.09 10.88
N VAL A 905 2.28 1.94 11.57
CA VAL A 905 3.16 0.80 11.23
C VAL A 905 3.06 0.36 9.76
N TYR A 906 1.86 0.41 9.20
CA TYR A 906 1.56 0.16 7.78
C TYR A 906 2.21 1.12 6.78
N TYR A 907 2.58 2.30 7.24
CA TYR A 907 3.15 3.36 6.40
C TYR A 907 4.67 3.21 6.33
N ARG A 908 5.26 2.52 7.32
CA ARG A 908 6.71 2.43 7.60
C ARG A 908 7.38 1.20 6.98
N TYR A 909 6.68 0.07 6.88
CA TYR A 909 7.27 -1.21 6.45
C TYR A 909 6.50 -1.86 5.29
N GLU A 910 7.20 -2.38 4.29
CA GLU A 910 6.61 -3.28 3.30
C GLU A 910 6.47 -4.71 3.83
N ARG A 911 5.29 -5.30 3.63
CA ARG A 911 5.05 -6.72 3.82
C ARG A 911 5.24 -7.42 2.48
N LYS A 912 6.26 -8.29 2.40
CA LYS A 912 6.51 -9.20 1.28
C LYS A 912 5.47 -10.34 1.27
#